data_AF-A0AA39XHA1-F1
#
_entry.id   AF-A0AA39XHA1-F1
#
_cell.length_a   1.000
_cell.length_b   1.000
_cell.length_c   1.000
_cell.angle_alpha   90.00
_cell.angle_beta   90.00
_cell.angle_gamma   90.00
#
_symmetry.space_group_name_H-M   'P 1'
#
loop_
_entity.id
_entity.type
_entity.pdbx_description
1 polymer ?
#
loop_
_entity_poly.entity_id
_entity_poly.type
_entity_poly.pdbx_seq_one_letter_code
_entity_poly.pdbx_strand_id
1 'polypeptide(L)'
;MATLTESEVEKLFSGAPQYFARSEGHYTGAPHPSVAFPWDEELQIRDLTDHTQIEDKAWGCVTAWPHITRDVHSDRSTAKKASEEKRHAHFYPRCRERPSMLSMAGLEKGSVGYQAALELGVADALQEEQWGFENLGTRTPAIVDQRQRMLTSKDGLRHMDETLILEQLIKNGRRYSEQHLRERRVSSELYNELFLQILHPPTKVLDHKDPYSLSVQISALVKVLAAPNMWIDFSHVEWRIRLGQLLWGQPVEDEVDDGGSTMTGDSVTEIHEERYWLLIQILLACELLVRLDAITEGEELGVESIKPSEILRFEKDANKSVKWSLHLARSWLENIEVVKSELLEPPHEKKHSGWLATLTKRMSLSREHGSSHHAHHRSPVYAIKGRHVQRQVNGLVHFAKQLRWPDVEYAANITENCRSVTEGTPLNTPLASPGSGASGSHRSSYFGGSVNPETQIKRKTTRRRKISAALHPSGWLSKSYVSGLMLPGEGLCHFLMATLLENDQDAMAKLGPMANLCGGFVYSGKSFWSTACVVGRVLAAGKGSAECMGWISSDILPEGLSDGWVNVEVQETAEDARDVDKKARLWAKHTVERESRVLGDADPSSVLPADFIIPFENIYKDKAPPVLRIELKALSLYAPVESVQSTPTTDHGITPLSDISKAPSIHNYTASVSFTVTRSDSDEGKEHTYLLAKDINFLTAHPCVPSQHVKILKSPSSPTIQHVDLSGHHGVAGSKTASTVGMYRLINLDGKKLTEPGHPLHKYYTYTALHLSELLAKQDFSLEALLGNYSSTHRPSLTPASNSTAKVLVVDCITGFQPLPQEHEIPLSPVLSRTESANSASFSVNSANRVGVASPTEGGRGAFERAFESASKKMHSETRRRQFGSDMEILARAFCAEKGWNALISRRRRGCLACAIREAGAMGWKVIIRVD
;
A
#
# COMPACT_ATOMS: atom_id res chain seq x y z
N MET A 1 -11.03 -38.86 29.90
CA MET A 1 -11.41 -38.50 28.51
C MET A 1 -10.28 -38.95 27.61
N ALA A 2 -10.58 -39.43 26.40
CA ALA A 2 -9.54 -39.74 25.41
C ALA A 2 -8.93 -38.44 24.87
N THR A 3 -7.68 -38.52 24.43
CA THR A 3 -6.98 -37.44 23.73
C THR A 3 -7.57 -37.24 22.33
N LEU A 4 -7.56 -36.01 21.83
CA LEU A 4 -8.02 -35.71 20.48
C LEU A 4 -7.06 -36.33 19.45
N THR A 5 -7.62 -37.03 18.48
CA THR A 5 -6.92 -37.50 17.29
C THR A 5 -6.63 -36.35 16.32
N GLU A 6 -5.68 -36.54 15.40
CA GLU A 6 -5.36 -35.53 14.37
C GLU A 6 -6.60 -35.15 13.55
N SER A 7 -7.36 -36.13 13.06
CA SER A 7 -8.60 -35.89 12.30
C SER A 7 -9.66 -35.12 13.10
N GLU A 8 -9.74 -35.32 14.41
CA GLU A 8 -10.64 -34.54 15.26
C GLU A 8 -10.21 -33.09 15.38
N VAL A 9 -8.90 -32.82 15.49
CA VAL A 9 -8.35 -31.47 15.50
C VAL A 9 -8.63 -30.76 14.19
N GLU A 10 -8.37 -31.42 13.05
CA GLU A 10 -8.64 -30.86 11.72
C GLU A 10 -10.11 -30.47 11.57
N LYS A 11 -11.02 -31.38 11.92
CA LYS A 11 -12.47 -31.12 11.87
C LYS A 11 -12.87 -30.00 12.82
N LEU A 12 -12.30 -29.93 14.02
CA LEU A 12 -12.64 -28.92 15.02
C LEU A 12 -12.25 -27.51 14.60
N PHE A 13 -11.16 -27.38 13.84
CA PHE A 13 -10.58 -26.12 13.41
C PHE A 13 -10.70 -25.86 11.89
N SER A 14 -11.51 -26.64 11.17
CA SER A 14 -11.93 -26.33 9.79
C SER A 14 -12.45 -24.90 9.72
N GLY A 15 -11.99 -24.14 8.72
CA GLY A 15 -12.33 -22.72 8.55
C GLY A 15 -11.69 -21.76 9.56
N ALA A 16 -10.78 -22.22 10.45
CA ALA A 16 -10.00 -21.35 11.32
C ALA A 16 -8.68 -20.90 10.65
N PRO A 17 -8.31 -19.61 10.72
CA PRO A 17 -7.05 -19.14 10.19
C PRO A 17 -5.85 -19.68 10.99
N GLN A 18 -4.75 -19.92 10.27
CA GLN A 18 -3.44 -20.21 10.83
C GLN A 18 -2.41 -19.23 10.28
N TYR A 19 -1.52 -18.77 11.14
CA TYR A 19 -0.63 -17.65 10.88
C TYR A 19 0.81 -18.12 10.78
N PHE A 20 1.53 -17.69 9.73
CA PHE A 20 2.88 -18.14 9.42
C PHE A 20 3.79 -16.98 9.03
N ALA A 21 5.10 -17.16 9.20
CA ALA A 21 6.11 -16.24 8.70
C ALA A 21 7.23 -17.03 7.98
N ARG A 22 7.25 -17.00 6.65
CA ARG A 22 8.11 -17.87 5.81
C ARG A 22 9.06 -17.05 4.95
N SER A 23 10.26 -17.54 4.65
CA SER A 23 11.16 -16.87 3.69
C SER A 23 10.76 -17.25 2.27
N GLU A 24 10.72 -16.28 1.35
CA GLU A 24 10.36 -16.49 -0.06
C GLU A 24 11.51 -17.03 -0.94
N GLY A 25 12.68 -17.25 -0.33
CA GLY A 25 13.85 -17.81 -1.00
C GLY A 25 15.14 -17.43 -0.30
N HIS A 26 16.25 -17.60 -1.00
CA HIS A 26 17.55 -17.13 -0.54
C HIS A 26 17.66 -15.62 -0.77
N TYR A 27 18.26 -14.90 0.17
CA TYR A 27 18.57 -13.46 0.04
C TYR A 27 17.35 -12.54 -0.18
N THR A 28 16.13 -12.96 0.15
CA THR A 28 14.89 -12.17 -0.02
C THR A 28 14.60 -11.18 1.11
N GLY A 29 15.48 -11.08 2.11
CA GLY A 29 15.32 -10.19 3.26
C GLY A 29 14.39 -10.75 4.33
N ALA A 30 13.55 -9.88 4.91
CA ALA A 30 12.62 -10.25 5.97
C ALA A 30 11.64 -11.36 5.55
N PRO A 31 11.11 -12.15 6.49
CA PRO A 31 10.09 -13.16 6.18
C PRO A 31 8.82 -12.53 5.60
N HIS A 32 8.04 -13.33 4.87
CA HIS A 32 6.70 -13.02 4.40
C HIS A 32 5.67 -13.58 5.38
N PRO A 33 4.86 -12.72 6.02
CA PRO A 33 3.72 -13.16 6.82
C PRO A 33 2.58 -13.63 5.93
N SER A 34 1.95 -14.75 6.28
CA SER A 34 0.83 -15.32 5.53
C SER A 34 -0.19 -15.98 6.46
N VAL A 35 -1.44 -16.02 6.00
CA VAL A 35 -2.54 -16.72 6.68
C VAL A 35 -3.01 -17.85 5.77
N ALA A 36 -3.27 -19.02 6.33
CA ALA A 36 -3.81 -20.16 5.58
C ALA A 36 -4.89 -20.90 6.36
N PHE A 37 -5.70 -21.65 5.62
CA PHE A 37 -6.78 -22.51 6.12
C PHE A 37 -6.47 -23.97 5.73
N PRO A 38 -5.47 -24.61 6.35
CA PRO A 38 -4.94 -25.88 5.86
C PRO A 38 -5.89 -27.08 5.99
N TRP A 39 -7.01 -26.92 6.70
CA TRP A 39 -8.00 -27.96 6.93
C TRP A 39 -9.33 -27.71 6.22
N ASP A 40 -9.37 -26.68 5.37
CA ASP A 40 -10.56 -26.34 4.60
C ASP A 40 -10.15 -25.69 3.27
N GLU A 41 -10.12 -26.51 2.21
CA GLU A 41 -9.64 -26.10 0.89
C GLU A 41 -10.74 -25.47 0.02
N GLU A 42 -11.96 -25.29 0.55
CA GLU A 42 -13.02 -24.61 -0.18
C GLU A 42 -12.56 -23.20 -0.58
N LEU A 43 -12.72 -22.86 -1.86
CA LEU A 43 -12.17 -21.61 -2.42
C LEU A 43 -12.69 -20.36 -1.70
N GLN A 44 -13.94 -20.39 -1.23
CA GLN A 44 -14.56 -19.31 -0.45
C GLN A 44 -13.93 -19.09 0.93
N ILE A 45 -13.27 -20.11 1.49
CA ILE A 45 -12.57 -20.06 2.78
C ILE A 45 -11.10 -19.71 2.56
N ARG A 46 -10.46 -20.36 1.58
CA ARG A 46 -9.05 -20.09 1.24
C ARG A 46 -8.81 -18.65 0.80
N ASP A 47 -9.78 -18.04 0.12
CA ASP A 47 -9.68 -16.67 -0.39
C ASP A 47 -10.19 -15.61 0.62
N LEU A 48 -10.43 -15.97 1.89
CA LEU A 48 -10.74 -15.00 2.94
C LEU A 48 -9.54 -14.07 3.16
N THR A 49 -9.83 -12.77 3.19
CA THR A 49 -8.85 -11.71 3.44
C THR A 49 -9.34 -10.77 4.53
N ASP A 50 -8.42 -10.16 5.25
CA ASP A 50 -8.63 -9.10 6.26
C ASP A 50 -8.49 -7.69 5.70
N HIS A 51 -8.29 -7.58 4.39
CA HIS A 51 -8.08 -6.34 3.67
C HIS A 51 -8.99 -6.24 2.44
N THR A 52 -9.18 -5.01 2.00
CA THR A 52 -9.94 -4.66 0.79
C THR A 52 -9.15 -4.99 -0.48
N GLN A 53 -9.85 -5.25 -1.57
CA GLN A 53 -9.23 -5.46 -2.88
C GLN A 53 -8.98 -4.14 -3.59
N ILE A 54 -8.02 -4.12 -4.51
CA ILE A 54 -7.78 -2.97 -5.39
C ILE A 54 -8.98 -2.80 -6.34
N GLU A 55 -9.72 -1.70 -6.16
CA GLU A 55 -11.00 -1.48 -6.86
C GLU A 55 -10.88 -0.84 -8.25
N ASP A 56 -9.68 -0.43 -8.67
CA ASP A 56 -9.49 0.19 -9.99
C ASP A 56 -8.16 -0.27 -10.62
N LYS A 57 -8.17 -0.45 -11.96
CA LYS A 57 -6.98 -0.83 -12.73
C LYS A 57 -5.89 0.25 -12.69
N ALA A 58 -6.26 1.52 -12.55
CA ALA A 58 -5.33 2.64 -12.37
C ALA A 58 -4.39 2.44 -11.19
N TRP A 59 -4.86 1.73 -10.16
CA TRP A 59 -4.17 1.55 -8.89
C TRP A 59 -3.38 0.23 -8.81
N GLY A 60 -3.35 -0.56 -9.89
CA GLY A 60 -2.65 -1.86 -9.89
C GLY A 60 -1.14 -1.74 -9.62
N CYS A 61 -0.53 -0.60 -9.90
CA CYS A 61 0.90 -0.38 -9.61
C CYS A 61 1.21 -0.15 -8.12
N VAL A 62 0.19 -0.09 -7.24
CA VAL A 62 0.39 0.15 -5.80
C VAL A 62 1.24 -0.94 -5.14
N THR A 63 1.23 -2.15 -5.69
CA THR A 63 1.89 -3.31 -5.11
C THR A 63 2.71 -4.05 -6.16
N ALA A 64 3.87 -4.58 -5.76
CA ALA A 64 4.64 -5.49 -6.56
C ALA A 64 4.04 -6.90 -6.51
N TRP A 65 3.17 -7.20 -5.54
CA TRP A 65 2.56 -8.50 -5.39
C TRP A 65 1.63 -8.82 -6.58
N PRO A 66 1.64 -10.07 -7.08
CA PRO A 66 0.63 -10.50 -8.03
C PRO A 66 -0.76 -10.33 -7.42
N HIS A 67 -1.64 -9.63 -8.13
CA HIS A 67 -2.97 -9.32 -7.65
C HIS A 67 -3.96 -9.25 -8.82
N ILE A 68 -5.24 -9.28 -8.47
CA ILE A 68 -6.33 -9.09 -9.42
C ILE A 68 -7.02 -7.78 -9.04
N THR A 69 -7.11 -6.88 -10.00
CA THR A 69 -7.89 -5.64 -9.84
C THR A 69 -9.35 -5.92 -10.13
N ARG A 70 -10.22 -5.37 -9.29
CA ARG A 70 -11.66 -5.50 -9.46
C ARG A 70 -12.17 -4.29 -10.22
N ASP A 71 -12.17 -4.36 -11.54
CA ASP A 71 -12.73 -3.28 -12.35
C ASP A 71 -14.26 -3.21 -12.18
N VAL A 72 -14.72 -2.21 -11.44
CA VAL A 72 -16.14 -1.98 -11.10
C VAL A 72 -17.00 -1.79 -12.35
N HIS A 73 -16.39 -1.44 -13.50
CA HIS A 73 -17.08 -1.04 -14.71
C HIS A 73 -16.79 -1.91 -15.95
N SER A 74 -15.94 -2.95 -15.87
CA SER A 74 -15.64 -3.75 -17.06
C SER A 74 -16.66 -4.87 -17.32
N ASP A 75 -17.22 -4.88 -18.51
CA ASP A 75 -17.93 -6.05 -19.05
C ASP A 75 -17.03 -7.30 -19.06
N ARG A 76 -17.64 -8.49 -18.87
CA ARG A 76 -16.91 -9.78 -18.86
C ARG A 76 -16.07 -10.01 -20.13
N SER A 77 -16.46 -9.44 -21.26
CA SER A 77 -15.77 -9.55 -22.54
C SER A 77 -14.46 -8.73 -22.60
N THR A 78 -14.42 -7.55 -21.97
CA THR A 78 -13.23 -6.70 -21.90
C THR A 78 -12.22 -7.23 -20.88
N ALA A 79 -12.68 -7.81 -19.77
CA ALA A 79 -11.82 -8.51 -18.83
C ALA A 79 -11.13 -9.74 -19.46
N LYS A 80 -11.85 -10.49 -20.30
CA LYS A 80 -11.30 -11.64 -21.03
C LYS A 80 -10.26 -11.20 -22.07
N LYS A 81 -10.54 -10.16 -22.86
CA LYS A 81 -9.57 -9.58 -23.83
C LYS A 81 -8.30 -9.08 -23.14
N ALA A 82 -8.43 -8.35 -22.02
CA ALA A 82 -7.27 -7.89 -21.25
C ALA A 82 -6.44 -9.04 -20.63
N SER A 83 -7.08 -10.17 -20.30
CA SER A 83 -6.38 -11.38 -19.86
C SER A 83 -5.71 -12.13 -21.03
N GLU A 84 -6.27 -12.07 -22.23
CA GLU A 84 -5.70 -12.64 -23.44
C GLU A 84 -4.52 -11.80 -23.96
N GLU A 85 -4.57 -10.47 -23.83
CA GLU A 85 -3.47 -9.53 -24.10
C GLU A 85 -2.30 -9.68 -23.12
N LYS A 86 -2.53 -10.18 -21.89
CA LYS A 86 -1.49 -10.39 -20.87
C LYS A 86 -0.75 -11.74 -20.97
N ARG A 87 -0.94 -12.54 -22.01
CA ARG A 87 -0.21 -13.80 -22.24
C ARG A 87 1.23 -13.59 -22.74
N HIS A 88 1.96 -12.67 -22.12
CA HIS A 88 3.39 -12.49 -22.34
C HIS A 88 4.16 -13.17 -21.21
N ALA A 89 5.33 -13.72 -21.52
CA ALA A 89 6.24 -14.21 -20.50
C ALA A 89 6.58 -13.08 -19.52
N HIS A 90 6.60 -13.41 -18.23
CA HIS A 90 6.64 -12.41 -17.19
C HIS A 90 7.59 -12.84 -16.08
N PHE A 91 8.82 -12.34 -16.13
CA PHE A 91 9.78 -12.47 -15.06
C PHE A 91 9.31 -11.65 -13.85
N TYR A 92 9.16 -12.30 -12.70
CA TYR A 92 8.76 -11.64 -11.45
C TYR A 92 9.98 -11.43 -10.55
N PRO A 93 10.49 -10.18 -10.38
CA PRO A 93 11.55 -9.90 -9.43
C PRO A 93 11.12 -10.28 -8.00
N ARG A 94 11.90 -11.12 -7.31
CA ARG A 94 11.67 -11.50 -5.90
C ARG A 94 12.11 -10.39 -4.96
N CYS A 95 11.44 -9.24 -5.07
CA CYS A 95 11.55 -8.08 -4.19
C CYS A 95 10.21 -7.36 -4.18
N ARG A 96 9.66 -7.12 -2.99
CA ARG A 96 8.33 -6.52 -2.79
C ARG A 96 8.44 -5.30 -1.89
N GLU A 97 7.49 -4.39 -2.03
CA GLU A 97 7.34 -3.26 -1.13
C GLU A 97 6.98 -3.75 0.27
N ARG A 98 7.47 -3.04 1.29
CA ARG A 98 7.07 -3.25 2.68
C ARG A 98 6.60 -1.95 3.31
N PRO A 99 5.48 -1.93 4.02
CA PRO A 99 4.50 -3.03 4.15
C PRO A 99 3.77 -3.32 2.83
N SER A 100 3.24 -4.53 2.70
CA SER A 100 2.44 -4.98 1.56
C SER A 100 1.22 -4.09 1.39
N MET A 101 1.15 -3.39 0.25
CA MET A 101 0.10 -2.41 0.02
C MET A 101 -1.28 -3.05 -0.18
N LEU A 102 -1.34 -4.35 -0.52
CA LEU A 102 -2.60 -5.11 -0.52
C LEU A 102 -3.24 -5.13 0.86
N SER A 103 -2.42 -5.29 1.90
CA SER A 103 -2.87 -5.42 3.27
C SER A 103 -2.86 -4.08 4.03
N MET A 104 -2.53 -2.96 3.38
CA MET A 104 -2.49 -1.65 4.04
C MET A 104 -3.87 -1.02 4.29
N ALA A 105 -4.91 -1.48 3.58
CA ALA A 105 -6.30 -1.07 3.79
C ALA A 105 -7.12 -2.26 4.32
N GLY A 106 -7.24 -2.36 5.64
CA GLY A 106 -8.03 -3.39 6.32
C GLY A 106 -9.53 -3.30 5.98
N LEU A 107 -10.30 -4.35 6.27
CA LEU A 107 -11.76 -4.31 6.10
C LEU A 107 -12.43 -3.33 7.06
N GLU A 108 -11.82 -3.10 8.23
CA GLU A 108 -12.22 -2.05 9.15
C GLU A 108 -11.54 -0.74 8.78
N LYS A 109 -12.32 0.33 8.62
CA LYS A 109 -11.77 1.63 8.21
C LYS A 109 -10.72 2.12 9.21
N GLY A 110 -9.65 2.73 8.73
CA GLY A 110 -8.53 3.23 9.54
C GLY A 110 -7.66 2.14 10.16
N SER A 111 -7.82 0.89 9.71
CA SER A 111 -7.00 -0.25 10.16
C SER A 111 -6.22 -0.85 8.98
N VAL A 112 -5.20 -1.64 9.32
CA VAL A 112 -4.44 -2.46 8.37
C VAL A 112 -4.86 -3.94 8.49
N GLY A 113 -4.47 -4.78 7.54
CA GLY A 113 -4.55 -6.25 7.63
C GLY A 113 -3.28 -6.87 8.24
N TYR A 114 -3.31 -8.18 8.50
CA TYR A 114 -2.30 -8.93 9.25
C TYR A 114 -0.90 -8.84 8.63
N GLN A 115 -0.81 -8.99 7.31
CA GLN A 115 0.47 -8.97 6.62
C GLN A 115 1.16 -7.62 6.77
N ALA A 116 0.45 -6.53 6.46
CA ALA A 116 0.99 -5.18 6.57
C ALA A 116 1.38 -4.84 8.01
N ALA A 117 0.54 -5.20 8.99
CA ALA A 117 0.80 -4.93 10.40
C ALA A 117 2.13 -5.53 10.90
N LEU A 118 2.43 -6.79 10.54
CA LEU A 118 3.71 -7.42 10.89
C LEU A 118 4.91 -6.82 10.14
N GLU A 119 4.67 -6.29 8.94
CA GLU A 119 5.73 -5.69 8.11
C GLU A 119 6.06 -4.24 8.50
N LEU A 120 5.24 -3.56 9.33
CA LEU A 120 5.50 -2.18 9.78
C LEU A 120 6.87 -2.01 10.46
N GLY A 121 7.32 -3.01 11.23
CA GLY A 121 8.63 -2.99 11.89
C GLY A 121 9.82 -3.17 10.93
N VAL A 122 9.57 -3.59 9.68
CA VAL A 122 10.57 -3.76 8.62
C VAL A 122 10.18 -2.99 7.34
N ALA A 123 9.38 -1.95 7.49
CA ALA A 123 8.88 -1.13 6.39
C ALA A 123 10.05 -0.49 5.61
N ASP A 124 9.88 -0.31 4.30
CA ASP A 124 10.88 0.36 3.48
C ASP A 124 11.15 1.80 3.93
N ALA A 125 10.16 2.47 4.55
CA ALA A 125 10.26 3.82 5.08
C ALA A 125 11.26 3.97 6.25
N LEU A 126 11.61 2.86 6.91
CA LEU A 126 12.59 2.82 8.01
C LEU A 126 14.04 2.88 7.53
N GLN A 127 14.29 2.65 6.24
CA GLN A 127 15.64 2.72 5.69
C GLN A 127 16.19 4.15 5.83
N GLU A 128 17.50 4.28 5.99
CA GLU A 128 18.17 5.58 6.01
C GLU A 128 18.09 6.25 4.63
N GLU A 129 18.40 7.54 4.55
CA GLU A 129 18.56 8.24 3.27
C GLU A 129 19.72 7.60 2.49
N GLN A 130 19.61 7.57 1.15
CA GLN A 130 20.65 6.98 0.33
C GLN A 130 21.93 7.83 0.45
N TRP A 131 23.01 7.20 0.91
CA TRP A 131 24.30 7.88 1.05
C TRP A 131 24.74 8.51 -0.26
N GLY A 132 25.17 9.78 -0.18
CA GLY A 132 25.71 10.52 -1.31
C GLY A 132 24.68 11.12 -2.27
N PHE A 133 23.39 10.89 -2.05
CA PHE A 133 22.28 11.49 -2.80
C PHE A 133 21.35 12.31 -1.88
N GLU A 134 21.89 12.93 -0.83
CA GLU A 134 21.13 13.57 0.25
C GLU A 134 20.24 14.74 -0.25
N ASN A 135 20.65 15.46 -1.30
CA ASN A 135 19.81 16.43 -1.98
C ASN A 135 19.83 16.23 -3.51
N LEU A 136 18.78 16.70 -4.18
CA LEU A 136 18.72 16.73 -5.64
C LEU A 136 19.87 17.59 -6.19
N GLY A 137 20.69 17.00 -7.06
CA GLY A 137 21.82 17.66 -7.73
C GLY A 137 23.16 17.56 -6.99
N THR A 138 23.16 17.57 -5.65
CA THR A 138 24.42 17.46 -4.89
C THR A 138 24.92 16.03 -4.86
N ARG A 139 26.13 15.81 -5.39
CA ARG A 139 26.78 14.49 -5.41
C ARG A 139 28.02 14.48 -4.54
N THR A 140 28.22 13.37 -3.85
CA THR A 140 29.54 13.10 -3.29
C THR A 140 30.56 12.83 -4.40
N PRO A 141 31.83 13.23 -4.23
CA PRO A 141 32.89 12.94 -5.20
C PRO A 141 33.00 11.44 -5.56
N ALA A 142 32.67 10.56 -4.61
CA ALA A 142 32.67 9.12 -4.81
C ALA A 142 31.71 8.66 -5.93
N ILE A 143 30.56 9.31 -6.08
CA ILE A 143 29.59 8.99 -7.14
C ILE A 143 30.13 9.42 -8.51
N VAL A 144 30.68 10.63 -8.58
CA VAL A 144 31.27 11.18 -9.81
C VAL A 144 32.44 10.31 -10.27
N ASP A 145 33.36 9.98 -9.35
CA ASP A 145 34.49 9.09 -9.62
C ASP A 145 34.04 7.72 -10.10
N GLN A 146 33.00 7.14 -9.48
CA GLN A 146 32.49 5.83 -9.84
C GLN A 146 31.85 5.84 -11.24
N ARG A 147 31.06 6.87 -11.55
CA ARG A 147 30.49 7.10 -12.89
C ARG A 147 31.57 7.25 -13.95
N GLN A 148 32.62 8.03 -13.67
CA GLN A 148 33.76 8.19 -14.57
C GLN A 148 34.52 6.88 -14.78
N ARG A 149 34.74 6.10 -13.71
CA ARG A 149 35.34 4.75 -13.81
C ARG A 149 34.50 3.83 -14.68
N MET A 150 33.18 3.88 -14.57
CA MET A 150 32.29 3.02 -15.35
C MET A 150 32.25 3.41 -16.84
N LEU A 151 32.46 4.68 -17.19
CA LEU A 151 32.60 5.13 -18.59
C LEU A 151 34.00 4.86 -19.19
N THR A 152 35.02 4.69 -18.34
CA THR A 152 36.41 4.47 -18.77
C THR A 152 36.86 3.01 -18.68
N SER A 153 36.10 2.15 -17.98
CA SER A 153 36.43 0.73 -17.83
C SER A 153 36.26 -0.05 -19.13
N LYS A 154 37.13 -1.04 -19.33
CA LYS A 154 37.11 -1.95 -20.49
C LYS A 154 35.94 -2.93 -20.49
N ASP A 155 35.22 -3.04 -19.39
CA ASP A 155 34.04 -3.88 -19.18
C ASP A 155 32.83 -3.08 -18.64
N GLY A 156 32.85 -1.76 -18.82
CA GLY A 156 31.83 -0.82 -18.34
C GLY A 156 30.89 -0.31 -19.46
N LEU A 157 30.41 0.92 -19.28
CA LEU A 157 29.49 1.60 -20.20
C LEU A 157 30.25 2.23 -21.37
N ARG A 158 29.66 2.19 -22.56
CA ARG A 158 30.09 3.04 -23.67
C ARG A 158 29.50 4.44 -23.49
N HIS A 159 30.18 5.45 -24.04
CA HIS A 159 29.62 6.80 -24.10
C HIS A 159 28.40 6.83 -25.03
N MET A 160 27.27 7.33 -24.53
CA MET A 160 26.00 7.44 -25.26
C MET A 160 25.48 8.86 -25.18
N ASP A 161 25.02 9.43 -26.29
CA ASP A 161 24.25 10.68 -26.23
C ASP A 161 22.78 10.39 -25.85
N GLU A 162 22.05 11.43 -25.41
CA GLU A 162 20.64 11.30 -25.01
C GLU A 162 19.77 10.79 -26.17
N THR A 163 20.09 11.15 -27.41
CA THR A 163 19.37 10.69 -28.61
C THR A 163 19.43 9.17 -28.75
N LEU A 164 20.62 8.58 -28.65
CA LEU A 164 20.81 7.14 -28.73
C LEU A 164 20.08 6.42 -27.59
N ILE A 165 20.12 6.96 -26.37
CA ILE A 165 19.40 6.39 -25.22
C ILE A 165 17.90 6.32 -25.53
N LEU A 166 17.31 7.41 -26.03
CA LEU A 166 15.89 7.48 -26.37
C LEU A 166 15.53 6.55 -27.54
N GLU A 167 16.38 6.43 -28.55
CA GLU A 167 16.16 5.49 -29.65
C GLU A 167 16.20 4.03 -29.19
N GLN A 168 17.09 3.67 -28.25
CA GLN A 168 17.09 2.33 -27.66
C GLN A 168 15.87 2.08 -26.77
N LEU A 169 15.41 3.08 -26.02
CA LEU A 169 14.17 2.99 -25.25
C LEU A 169 12.95 2.76 -26.14
N ILE A 170 12.88 3.41 -27.30
CA ILE A 170 11.83 3.17 -28.31
C ILE A 170 11.91 1.72 -28.83
N LYS A 171 13.11 1.20 -29.12
CA LYS A 171 13.29 -0.20 -29.55
C LYS A 171 12.83 -1.20 -28.48
N ASN A 172 13.22 -0.99 -27.23
CA ASN A 172 12.78 -1.85 -26.12
C ASN A 172 11.27 -1.79 -25.89
N GLY A 173 10.66 -0.59 -25.99
CA GLY A 173 9.21 -0.44 -25.92
C GLY A 173 8.47 -1.23 -27.00
N ARG A 174 8.99 -1.28 -28.23
CA ARG A 174 8.44 -2.11 -29.31
C ARG A 174 8.62 -3.60 -29.03
N ARG A 175 9.84 -4.03 -28.66
CA ARG A 175 10.13 -5.44 -28.32
C ARG A 175 9.26 -5.99 -27.19
N TYR A 176 8.99 -5.17 -26.19
CA TYR A 176 8.13 -5.55 -25.08
C TYR A 176 6.66 -5.69 -25.49
N SER A 177 6.21 -4.90 -26.48
CA SER A 177 4.83 -4.90 -26.96
C SER A 177 4.56 -5.99 -28.02
N GLU A 178 5.59 -6.36 -28.80
CA GLU A 178 5.50 -7.41 -29.82
C GLU A 178 5.62 -8.80 -29.17
N GLN A 179 4.73 -9.74 -29.53
CA GLN A 179 4.89 -11.13 -29.12
C GLN A 179 6.23 -11.66 -29.66
N HIS A 180 7.09 -12.16 -28.77
CA HIS A 180 8.44 -12.58 -29.11
C HIS A 180 8.41 -13.59 -30.27
N LEU A 181 8.90 -13.15 -31.43
CA LEU A 181 9.00 -13.98 -32.63
C LEU A 181 10.09 -15.03 -32.41
N ARG A 182 9.65 -16.23 -32.00
CA ARG A 182 10.11 -17.62 -32.25
C ARG A 182 11.48 -17.94 -32.91
N GLU A 183 12.52 -17.11 -32.89
CA GLU A 183 13.75 -17.40 -33.61
C GLU A 183 15.02 -17.24 -32.76
N ARG A 184 15.86 -18.28 -32.82
CA ARG A 184 17.23 -18.34 -32.27
C ARG A 184 18.13 -17.17 -32.71
N ARG A 185 17.73 -16.39 -33.72
CA ARG A 185 18.40 -15.18 -34.23
C ARG A 185 18.35 -14.00 -33.26
N VAL A 186 17.36 -13.95 -32.36
CA VAL A 186 17.13 -12.84 -31.42
C VAL A 186 18.27 -12.70 -30.40
N SER A 187 18.86 -13.81 -29.91
CA SER A 187 19.94 -13.76 -28.90
C SER A 187 21.21 -13.07 -29.41
N SER A 188 21.62 -13.36 -30.65
CA SER A 188 22.81 -12.76 -31.27
C SER A 188 22.58 -11.29 -31.66
N GLU A 189 21.37 -10.93 -32.08
CA GLU A 189 20.99 -9.54 -32.32
C GLU A 189 21.04 -8.72 -31.02
N LEU A 190 20.41 -9.23 -29.95
CA LEU A 190 20.46 -8.63 -28.61
C LEU A 190 21.89 -8.52 -28.07
N TYR A 191 22.75 -9.51 -28.36
CA TYR A 191 24.16 -9.45 -27.99
C TYR A 191 24.87 -8.30 -28.70
N ASN A 192 24.72 -8.21 -30.02
CA ASN A 192 25.40 -7.20 -30.83
C ASN A 192 24.97 -5.80 -30.45
N GLU A 193 23.67 -5.57 -30.27
CA GLU A 193 23.19 -4.26 -29.84
C GLU A 193 23.73 -3.86 -28.46
N LEU A 194 23.67 -4.78 -27.50
CA LEU A 194 24.19 -4.54 -26.15
C LEU A 194 25.67 -4.18 -26.18
N PHE A 195 26.51 -5.00 -26.82
CA PHE A 195 27.96 -4.86 -26.70
C PHE A 195 28.63 -3.97 -27.75
N LEU A 196 27.92 -3.58 -28.82
CA LEU A 196 28.40 -2.60 -29.78
C LEU A 196 27.97 -1.18 -29.42
N GLN A 197 26.80 -1.00 -28.80
CA GLN A 197 26.19 0.33 -28.61
C GLN A 197 26.12 0.75 -27.14
N ILE A 198 25.96 -0.18 -26.18
CA ILE A 198 25.64 0.17 -24.78
C ILE A 198 26.80 -0.19 -23.82
N LEU A 199 27.24 -1.44 -23.81
CA LEU A 199 28.29 -1.97 -22.93
C LEU A 199 29.55 -2.34 -23.72
N HIS A 200 30.68 -2.40 -23.04
CA HIS A 200 31.86 -3.11 -23.56
C HIS A 200 31.71 -4.63 -23.33
N PRO A 201 32.18 -5.50 -24.26
CA PRO A 201 32.16 -6.95 -24.06
C PRO A 201 32.87 -7.37 -22.76
N PRO A 202 32.33 -8.34 -22.00
CA PRO A 202 32.93 -8.76 -20.74
C PRO A 202 34.30 -9.41 -20.98
N THR A 203 35.29 -9.04 -20.16
CA THR A 203 36.65 -9.60 -20.24
C THR A 203 36.74 -11.05 -19.77
N LYS A 204 35.75 -11.53 -19.00
CA LYS A 204 35.60 -12.90 -18.55
C LYS A 204 34.26 -13.45 -19.02
N VAL A 205 34.29 -14.43 -19.92
CA VAL A 205 33.09 -15.11 -20.41
C VAL A 205 32.68 -16.19 -19.42
N LEU A 206 31.43 -16.16 -18.96
CA LEU A 206 30.91 -17.12 -17.97
C LEU A 206 30.56 -18.49 -18.58
N ASP A 207 30.09 -18.50 -19.82
CA ASP A 207 29.84 -19.72 -20.59
C ASP A 207 30.79 -19.77 -21.78
N HIS A 208 31.89 -20.52 -21.63
CA HIS A 208 32.87 -20.71 -22.71
C HIS A 208 32.32 -21.51 -23.90
N LYS A 209 31.18 -22.22 -23.73
CA LYS A 209 30.54 -22.99 -24.80
C LYS A 209 29.60 -22.12 -25.64
N ASP A 210 28.95 -21.13 -25.02
CA ASP A 210 28.11 -20.15 -25.70
C ASP A 210 28.34 -18.72 -25.15
N PRO A 211 29.35 -18.00 -25.69
CA PRO A 211 29.68 -16.64 -25.25
C PRO A 211 28.58 -15.61 -25.60
N TYR A 212 27.65 -15.95 -26.50
CA TYR A 212 26.59 -15.06 -26.96
C TYR A 212 25.27 -15.27 -26.21
N SER A 213 25.20 -16.27 -25.33
CA SER A 213 24.00 -16.64 -24.57
C SER A 213 23.39 -15.48 -23.79
N LEU A 214 22.06 -15.52 -23.61
CA LEU A 214 21.33 -14.56 -22.79
C LEU A 214 21.84 -14.53 -21.35
N SER A 215 22.28 -15.67 -20.79
CA SER A 215 22.88 -15.75 -19.45
C SER A 215 24.16 -14.91 -19.30
N VAL A 216 25.00 -14.82 -20.36
CA VAL A 216 26.19 -13.95 -20.37
C VAL A 216 25.79 -12.47 -20.43
N GLN A 217 24.82 -12.15 -21.30
CA GLN A 217 24.30 -10.78 -21.46
C GLN A 217 23.65 -10.26 -20.17
N ILE A 218 22.79 -11.08 -19.54
CA ILE A 218 22.12 -10.79 -18.26
C ILE A 218 23.15 -10.55 -17.16
N SER A 219 24.18 -11.40 -17.06
CA SER A 219 25.19 -11.22 -16.02
C SER A 219 26.00 -9.92 -16.20
N ALA A 220 26.31 -9.53 -17.44
CA ALA A 220 26.98 -8.26 -17.73
C ALA A 220 26.11 -7.06 -17.30
N LEU A 221 24.81 -7.09 -17.63
CA LEU A 221 23.84 -6.06 -17.22
C LEU A 221 23.68 -5.99 -15.70
N VAL A 222 23.52 -7.13 -15.03
CA VAL A 222 23.41 -7.20 -13.56
C VAL A 222 24.68 -6.65 -12.90
N LYS A 223 25.88 -6.98 -13.41
CA LYS A 223 27.14 -6.44 -12.88
C LYS A 223 27.19 -4.91 -12.93
N VAL A 224 26.74 -4.32 -14.04
CA VAL A 224 26.72 -2.86 -14.23
C VAL A 224 25.65 -2.20 -13.36
N LEU A 225 24.44 -2.75 -13.34
CA LEU A 225 23.33 -2.26 -12.52
C LEU A 225 23.58 -2.44 -11.01
N ALA A 226 24.34 -3.46 -10.60
CA ALA A 226 24.68 -3.72 -9.21
C ALA A 226 25.91 -2.91 -8.72
N ALA A 227 26.52 -2.09 -9.56
CA ALA A 227 27.67 -1.28 -9.18
C ALA A 227 27.28 -0.29 -8.05
N PRO A 228 28.01 -0.28 -6.92
CA PRO A 228 27.68 0.57 -5.78
C PRO A 228 27.91 2.05 -6.11
N ASN A 229 27.19 2.94 -5.44
CA ASN A 229 27.40 4.40 -5.48
C ASN A 229 27.33 5.01 -6.89
N MET A 230 26.48 4.48 -7.77
CA MET A 230 26.34 4.99 -9.15
C MET A 230 24.91 5.34 -9.51
N TRP A 231 23.98 4.48 -9.10
CA TRP A 231 22.57 4.52 -9.45
C TRP A 231 21.71 5.08 -8.33
N ILE A 232 20.55 5.60 -8.71
CA ILE A 232 19.50 5.95 -7.76
C ILE A 232 18.87 4.65 -7.26
N ASP A 233 18.83 4.47 -5.94
CA ASP A 233 18.32 3.25 -5.34
C ASP A 233 16.82 3.39 -5.01
N PHE A 234 15.99 2.91 -5.93
CA PHE A 234 14.54 2.84 -5.79
C PHE A 234 14.03 1.86 -4.73
N SER A 235 14.93 1.18 -4.00
CA SER A 235 14.57 0.46 -2.77
C SER A 235 14.27 1.41 -1.60
N HIS A 236 14.66 2.67 -1.70
CA HIS A 236 14.30 3.74 -0.78
C HIS A 236 13.00 4.42 -1.24
N VAL A 237 12.05 4.56 -0.31
CA VAL A 237 10.72 5.12 -0.60
C VAL A 237 10.79 6.52 -1.20
N GLU A 238 11.71 7.33 -0.70
CA GLU A 238 11.95 8.69 -1.18
C GLU A 238 12.18 8.73 -2.69
N TRP A 239 13.04 7.86 -3.23
CA TRP A 239 13.33 7.83 -4.66
C TRP A 239 12.19 7.26 -5.48
N ARG A 240 11.39 6.34 -4.91
CA ARG A 240 10.15 5.89 -5.57
C ARG A 240 9.18 7.05 -5.80
N ILE A 241 9.14 7.98 -4.87
CA ILE A 241 8.27 9.15 -4.96
C ILE A 241 8.91 10.24 -5.84
N ARG A 242 10.19 10.60 -5.61
CA ARG A 242 10.90 11.66 -6.36
C ARG A 242 11.23 11.31 -7.82
N LEU A 243 10.94 10.10 -8.29
CA LEU A 243 11.18 9.67 -9.68
C LEU A 243 10.68 10.70 -10.70
N GLY A 244 9.44 11.16 -10.55
CA GLY A 244 8.86 12.14 -11.46
C GLY A 244 9.50 13.52 -11.37
N GLN A 245 10.05 13.89 -10.22
CA GLN A 245 10.78 15.14 -10.03
C GLN A 245 12.05 15.17 -10.87
N LEU A 246 12.76 14.05 -11.01
CA LEU A 246 13.95 13.94 -11.86
C LEU A 246 13.64 13.98 -13.36
N LEU A 247 12.47 13.48 -13.76
CA LEU A 247 12.06 13.42 -15.16
C LEU A 247 11.38 14.72 -15.64
N TRP A 248 10.52 15.31 -14.82
CA TRP A 248 9.65 16.43 -15.20
C TRP A 248 9.81 17.68 -14.34
N GLY A 249 10.65 17.66 -13.30
CA GLY A 249 10.91 18.84 -12.48
C GLY A 249 11.49 19.98 -13.31
N GLN A 250 10.98 21.19 -13.10
CA GLN A 250 11.53 22.40 -13.70
C GLN A 250 12.49 23.05 -12.71
N PRO A 251 13.70 23.47 -13.13
CA PRO A 251 14.49 24.38 -12.32
C PRO A 251 13.74 25.72 -12.23
N VAL A 252 13.47 26.19 -11.02
CA VAL A 252 12.86 27.51 -10.80
C VAL A 252 13.98 28.55 -10.88
N GLU A 253 13.91 29.42 -11.89
CA GLU A 253 14.72 30.66 -11.96
C GLU A 253 14.04 31.71 -11.07
N ASP A 254 14.54 31.92 -9.86
CA ASP A 254 14.24 33.14 -9.12
C ASP A 254 15.45 34.09 -9.24
N GLU A 255 15.30 35.13 -10.07
CA GLU A 255 16.09 36.35 -9.97
C GLU A 255 15.64 37.10 -8.71
N VAL A 256 16.35 36.89 -7.60
CA VAL A 256 16.34 37.84 -6.49
C VAL A 256 17.72 38.46 -6.43
N ASP A 257 17.82 39.72 -6.86
CA ASP A 257 18.97 40.60 -6.66
C ASP A 257 19.06 40.98 -5.17
N ASP A 258 19.26 39.97 -4.33
CA ASP A 258 19.64 40.15 -2.93
C ASP A 258 21.11 39.70 -2.86
N GLY A 259 21.99 40.67 -2.58
CA GLY A 259 23.44 40.62 -2.79
C GLY A 259 24.21 39.61 -1.93
N GLY A 260 23.82 38.34 -1.93
CA GLY A 260 24.46 37.26 -1.17
C GLY A 260 24.14 35.83 -1.58
N SER A 261 23.25 35.56 -2.55
CA SER A 261 23.02 34.18 -3.04
C SER A 261 22.45 34.17 -4.46
N THR A 262 23.32 34.40 -5.45
CA THR A 262 23.05 34.00 -6.84
C THR A 262 22.85 32.48 -6.90
N MET A 263 21.68 32.02 -7.36
CA MET A 263 21.52 30.62 -7.77
C MET A 263 22.49 30.38 -8.94
N THR A 264 23.57 29.64 -8.69
CA THR A 264 24.62 29.38 -9.68
C THR A 264 24.09 28.46 -10.79
N GLY A 265 24.55 28.67 -12.03
CA GLY A 265 24.26 27.80 -13.18
C GLY A 265 24.65 26.31 -12.98
N ASP A 266 25.36 26.00 -11.89
CA ASP A 266 25.72 24.66 -11.46
C ASP A 266 24.51 23.81 -11.05
N SER A 267 23.45 24.39 -10.48
CA SER A 267 22.29 23.61 -9.99
C SER A 267 21.40 23.02 -11.09
N VAL A 268 21.23 23.75 -12.20
CA VAL A 268 20.42 23.31 -13.36
C VAL A 268 21.13 22.20 -14.11
N THR A 269 22.45 22.37 -14.32
CA THR A 269 23.30 21.38 -14.99
C THR A 269 23.36 20.07 -14.19
N GLU A 270 23.44 20.14 -12.86
CA GLU A 270 23.38 18.97 -11.98
C GLU A 270 22.09 18.15 -12.14
N ILE A 271 20.92 18.80 -12.22
CA ILE A 271 19.63 18.10 -12.40
C ILE A 271 19.57 17.42 -13.78
N HIS A 272 20.05 18.09 -14.83
CA HIS A 272 20.13 17.51 -16.17
C HIS A 272 21.05 16.27 -16.21
N GLU A 273 22.17 16.32 -15.51
CA GLU A 273 23.06 15.17 -15.39
C GLU A 273 22.40 14.00 -14.65
N GLU A 274 21.71 14.23 -13.52
CA GLU A 274 20.98 13.15 -12.84
C GLU A 274 19.87 12.56 -13.71
N ARG A 275 19.16 13.39 -14.47
CA ARG A 275 18.16 12.90 -15.42
C ARG A 275 18.80 12.03 -16.51
N TYR A 276 19.96 12.43 -17.05
CA TYR A 276 20.70 11.62 -18.02
C TYR A 276 21.08 10.24 -17.45
N TRP A 277 21.63 10.19 -16.22
CA TRP A 277 21.96 8.92 -15.56
C TRP A 277 20.74 8.06 -15.26
N LEU A 278 19.61 8.68 -14.90
CA LEU A 278 18.34 7.98 -14.71
C LEU A 278 17.85 7.35 -16.03
N LEU A 279 17.94 8.06 -17.16
CA LEU A 279 17.56 7.51 -18.47
C LEU A 279 18.45 6.31 -18.86
N ILE A 280 19.75 6.33 -18.55
CA ILE A 280 20.62 5.17 -18.71
C ILE A 280 20.18 4.02 -17.80
N GLN A 281 19.88 4.29 -16.52
CA GLN A 281 19.43 3.25 -15.59
C GLN A 281 18.13 2.58 -16.08
N ILE A 282 17.16 3.37 -16.55
CA ILE A 282 15.92 2.88 -17.17
C ILE A 282 16.23 2.02 -18.40
N LEU A 283 17.12 2.50 -19.29
CA LEU A 283 17.51 1.74 -20.48
C LEU A 283 18.12 0.38 -20.12
N LEU A 284 19.13 0.36 -19.25
CA LEU A 284 19.81 -0.87 -18.84
C LEU A 284 18.86 -1.84 -18.15
N ALA A 285 17.93 -1.33 -17.34
CA ALA A 285 16.93 -2.15 -16.68
C ALA A 285 15.90 -2.72 -17.67
N CYS A 286 15.50 -1.95 -18.69
CA CYS A 286 14.67 -2.42 -19.80
C CYS A 286 15.37 -3.51 -20.62
N GLU A 287 16.65 -3.32 -20.96
CA GLU A 287 17.47 -4.34 -21.64
C GLU A 287 17.55 -5.63 -20.81
N LEU A 288 17.71 -5.51 -19.49
CA LEU A 288 17.74 -6.66 -18.59
C LEU A 288 16.39 -7.38 -18.53
N LEU A 289 15.30 -6.62 -18.37
CA LEU A 289 13.95 -7.17 -18.27
C LEU A 289 13.52 -7.91 -19.54
N VAL A 290 13.75 -7.32 -20.72
CA VAL A 290 13.44 -7.94 -22.01
C VAL A 290 14.17 -9.29 -22.18
N ARG A 291 15.42 -9.39 -21.70
CA ARG A 291 16.19 -10.65 -21.75
C ARG A 291 15.70 -11.68 -20.74
N LEU A 292 15.29 -11.24 -19.53
CA LEU A 292 14.73 -12.12 -18.51
C LEU A 292 13.35 -12.67 -18.94
N ASP A 293 12.49 -11.84 -19.52
CA ASP A 293 11.20 -12.26 -20.08
C ASP A 293 11.43 -13.26 -21.24
N ALA A 294 12.39 -13.00 -22.13
CA ALA A 294 12.75 -13.93 -23.22
C ALA A 294 13.24 -15.31 -22.73
N ILE A 295 14.10 -15.36 -21.69
CA ILE A 295 14.52 -16.63 -21.08
C ILE A 295 13.33 -17.35 -20.43
N THR A 296 12.47 -16.61 -19.71
CA THR A 296 11.30 -17.18 -19.02
C THR A 296 10.33 -17.81 -20.02
N GLU A 297 10.09 -17.14 -21.15
CA GLU A 297 9.29 -17.69 -22.24
C GLU A 297 9.90 -18.96 -22.83
N GLY A 298 11.23 -18.95 -23.04
CA GLY A 298 11.96 -20.11 -23.55
C GLY A 298 11.80 -21.34 -22.66
N GLU A 299 11.78 -21.15 -21.34
CA GLU A 299 11.53 -22.21 -20.36
C GLU A 299 10.06 -22.70 -20.40
N GLU A 300 9.09 -21.79 -20.43
CA GLU A 300 7.65 -22.13 -20.51
C GLU A 300 7.30 -22.93 -21.78
N LEU A 301 7.99 -22.62 -22.89
CA LEU A 301 7.84 -23.32 -24.17
C LEU A 301 8.69 -24.61 -24.28
N GLY A 302 9.53 -24.91 -23.29
CA GLY A 302 10.45 -26.05 -23.29
C GLY A 302 11.57 -25.96 -24.34
N VAL A 303 11.84 -24.76 -24.87
CA VAL A 303 12.88 -24.49 -25.87
C VAL A 303 14.24 -24.27 -25.18
N GLU A 304 14.23 -23.68 -23.99
CA GLU A 304 15.38 -23.47 -23.13
C GLU A 304 15.17 -24.15 -21.77
N SER A 305 16.24 -24.55 -21.10
CA SER A 305 16.18 -25.09 -19.73
C SER A 305 17.06 -24.24 -18.82
N ILE A 306 16.47 -23.55 -17.85
CA ILE A 306 17.23 -22.73 -16.90
C ILE A 306 17.83 -23.66 -15.83
N LYS A 307 19.15 -23.61 -15.65
CA LYS A 307 19.80 -24.39 -14.60
C LYS A 307 19.50 -23.76 -13.23
N PRO A 308 19.19 -24.55 -12.17
CA PRO A 308 19.01 -24.02 -10.83
C PRO A 308 20.19 -23.17 -10.30
N SER A 309 21.42 -23.50 -10.73
CA SER A 309 22.62 -22.71 -10.42
C SER A 309 22.60 -21.30 -11.03
N GLU A 310 21.98 -21.12 -12.20
CA GLU A 310 21.85 -19.82 -12.87
C GLU A 310 20.84 -18.94 -12.13
N ILE A 311 19.71 -19.51 -11.67
CA ILE A 311 18.73 -18.84 -10.81
C ILE A 311 19.40 -18.41 -9.49
N LEU A 312 20.11 -19.32 -8.83
CA LEU A 312 20.80 -19.04 -7.58
C LEU A 312 21.86 -17.93 -7.74
N ARG A 313 22.60 -17.94 -8.86
CA ARG A 313 23.57 -16.89 -9.18
C ARG A 313 22.89 -15.55 -9.40
N PHE A 314 21.81 -15.51 -10.19
CA PHE A 314 21.04 -14.29 -10.40
C PHE A 314 20.52 -13.72 -9.07
N GLU A 315 19.90 -14.55 -8.23
CA GLU A 315 19.38 -14.12 -6.91
C GLU A 315 20.47 -13.59 -5.97
N LYS A 316 21.70 -14.08 -6.13
CA LYS A 316 22.86 -13.61 -5.37
C LYS A 316 23.43 -12.29 -5.92
N ASP A 317 23.55 -12.17 -7.23
CA ASP A 317 24.24 -11.05 -7.89
C ASP A 317 23.31 -9.84 -8.09
N ALA A 318 22.01 -10.06 -8.32
CA ALA A 318 21.00 -9.01 -8.43
C ALA A 318 20.59 -8.50 -7.04
N ASN A 319 21.29 -7.46 -6.57
CA ASN A 319 20.99 -6.81 -5.30
C ASN A 319 19.60 -6.13 -5.28
N LYS A 320 19.18 -5.61 -4.11
CA LYS A 320 17.87 -4.97 -3.92
C LYS A 320 17.64 -3.83 -4.93
N SER A 321 18.65 -2.99 -5.18
CA SER A 321 18.59 -1.88 -6.14
C SER A 321 18.33 -2.34 -7.58
N VAL A 322 18.99 -3.42 -8.03
CA VAL A 322 18.75 -4.02 -9.36
C VAL A 322 17.31 -4.52 -9.48
N LYS A 323 16.81 -5.22 -8.45
CA LYS A 323 15.43 -5.73 -8.44
C LYS A 323 14.39 -4.61 -8.48
N TRP A 324 14.64 -3.48 -7.83
CA TRP A 324 13.77 -2.29 -7.94
C TRP A 324 13.91 -1.58 -9.29
N SER A 325 15.10 -1.60 -9.91
CA SER A 325 15.28 -1.11 -11.27
C SER A 325 14.49 -1.95 -12.28
N LEU A 326 14.31 -3.25 -12.05
CA LEU A 326 13.41 -4.09 -12.86
C LEU A 326 11.93 -3.69 -12.71
N HIS A 327 11.48 -3.32 -11.50
CA HIS A 327 10.14 -2.77 -11.31
C HIS A 327 9.97 -1.43 -12.05
N LEU A 328 11.00 -0.58 -12.06
CA LEU A 328 11.03 0.65 -12.85
C LEU A 328 10.94 0.37 -14.36
N ALA A 329 11.75 -0.56 -14.87
CA ALA A 329 11.70 -0.96 -16.26
C ALA A 329 10.31 -1.46 -16.66
N ARG A 330 9.68 -2.30 -15.83
CA ARG A 330 8.33 -2.80 -16.09
C ARG A 330 7.30 -1.66 -16.10
N SER A 331 7.34 -0.79 -15.09
CA SER A 331 6.46 0.39 -15.01
C SER A 331 6.63 1.32 -16.22
N TRP A 332 7.87 1.51 -16.67
CA TRP A 332 8.20 2.28 -17.89
C TRP A 332 7.64 1.62 -19.15
N LEU A 333 7.96 0.36 -19.42
CA LEU A 333 7.55 -0.32 -20.65
C LEU A 333 6.02 -0.46 -20.76
N GLU A 334 5.33 -0.64 -19.64
CA GLU A 334 3.86 -0.76 -19.60
C GLU A 334 3.13 0.58 -19.70
N ASN A 335 3.69 1.68 -19.19
CA ASN A 335 2.95 2.94 -19.04
C ASN A 335 3.51 4.11 -19.85
N ILE A 336 4.76 4.05 -20.30
CA ILE A 336 5.43 5.15 -20.99
C ILE A 336 5.66 4.83 -22.47
N GLU A 337 5.43 5.84 -23.30
CA GLU A 337 5.78 5.88 -24.71
C GLU A 337 6.73 7.05 -24.97
N VAL A 338 7.84 6.78 -25.66
CA VAL A 338 8.76 7.81 -26.15
C VAL A 338 8.42 8.08 -27.61
N VAL A 339 8.00 9.29 -27.93
CA VAL A 339 7.60 9.69 -29.28
C VAL A 339 8.66 10.58 -29.91
N LYS A 340 9.00 10.32 -31.18
CA LYS A 340 9.92 11.11 -32.00
C LYS A 340 9.11 11.97 -32.97
N SER A 341 9.29 13.29 -32.92
CA SER A 341 8.63 14.25 -33.81
C SER A 341 9.66 14.97 -34.69
N GLU A 342 9.39 15.03 -36.00
CA GLU A 342 10.18 15.78 -36.98
C GLU A 342 9.56 17.18 -37.16
N LEU A 343 10.37 18.24 -37.10
CA LEU A 343 9.91 19.61 -37.34
C LEU A 343 9.77 19.87 -38.85
N LEU A 344 8.56 20.11 -39.35
CA LEU A 344 8.31 20.49 -40.76
C LEU A 344 8.82 21.91 -41.05
N GLU A 345 9.46 22.12 -42.21
CA GLU A 345 9.99 23.43 -42.65
C GLU A 345 8.86 24.45 -42.95
N PRO A 346 8.98 25.72 -42.54
CA PRO A 346 8.24 26.81 -43.19
C PRO A 346 8.87 27.11 -44.56
N PRO A 347 8.08 27.48 -45.59
CA PRO A 347 8.60 27.72 -46.94
C PRO A 347 9.55 28.93 -46.97
N HIS A 348 10.81 28.71 -47.35
CA HIS A 348 11.85 29.75 -47.42
C HIS A 348 11.82 30.55 -48.74
N GLU A 349 11.71 31.89 -48.64
CA GLU A 349 12.12 32.82 -49.70
C GLU A 349 13.64 33.07 -49.65
N LYS A 350 14.29 33.00 -50.81
CA LYS A 350 15.76 33.13 -50.95
C LYS A 350 16.19 34.59 -51.06
N LYS A 351 17.18 35.01 -50.28
CA LYS A 351 18.05 36.16 -50.60
C LYS A 351 19.52 35.76 -50.50
N HIS A 352 20.28 36.16 -51.52
CA HIS A 352 21.68 35.85 -51.73
C HIS A 352 22.59 36.85 -51.01
N SER A 353 23.76 36.42 -50.54
CA SER A 353 24.86 37.34 -50.18
C SER A 353 26.26 36.73 -50.42
N GLY A 354 26.99 37.33 -51.38
CA GLY A 354 28.28 38.00 -51.16
C GLY A 354 29.57 37.20 -50.88
N TRP A 355 30.43 37.08 -51.90
CA TRP A 355 31.77 36.43 -51.92
C TRP A 355 32.82 37.01 -50.93
N LEU A 356 32.73 38.26 -50.48
CA LEU A 356 33.84 38.91 -49.74
C LEU A 356 33.97 38.55 -48.23
N ALA A 357 33.11 37.70 -47.66
CA ALA A 357 33.18 37.31 -46.25
C ALA A 357 34.27 36.26 -45.91
N THR A 358 35.11 35.87 -46.87
CA THR A 358 35.92 34.64 -46.79
C THR A 358 37.37 34.82 -46.33
N LEU A 359 37.85 36.05 -46.05
CA LEU A 359 39.29 36.29 -45.82
C LEU A 359 39.73 36.74 -44.42
N THR A 360 38.81 37.11 -43.51
CA THR A 360 39.18 37.58 -42.15
C THR A 360 39.02 36.57 -41.02
N LYS A 361 38.71 35.29 -41.31
CA LYS A 361 38.46 34.26 -40.28
C LYS A 361 39.68 33.39 -39.92
N ARG A 362 40.90 33.84 -40.21
CA ARG A 362 42.15 33.19 -39.77
C ARG A 362 42.92 34.14 -38.84
N MET A 363 42.61 34.06 -37.55
CA MET A 363 43.49 34.27 -36.38
C MET A 363 42.63 34.58 -35.14
N SER A 364 42.01 33.55 -34.55
CA SER A 364 41.81 33.47 -33.09
C SER A 364 41.48 32.03 -32.72
N LEU A 365 42.28 31.49 -31.79
CA LEU A 365 42.23 30.13 -31.29
C LEU A 365 41.38 30.08 -30.02
N SER A 366 40.11 29.75 -30.17
CA SER A 366 39.26 29.16 -29.13
C SER A 366 38.64 27.93 -29.75
N ARG A 367 39.00 26.74 -29.26
CA ARG A 367 38.65 25.46 -29.91
C ARG A 367 37.23 25.06 -29.54
N GLU A 368 36.29 25.80 -30.11
CA GLU A 368 34.90 25.40 -30.32
C GLU A 368 34.81 24.25 -31.34
N HIS A 369 33.88 23.34 -31.06
CA HIS A 369 32.97 22.67 -32.01
C HIS A 369 33.48 22.44 -33.45
N GLY A 370 33.99 21.23 -33.68
CA GLY A 370 34.18 20.70 -35.03
C GLY A 370 32.84 20.37 -35.69
N SER A 371 32.24 21.37 -36.34
CA SER A 371 31.20 21.18 -37.36
C SER A 371 31.87 20.97 -38.73
N SER A 372 31.57 19.85 -39.38
CA SER A 372 31.84 19.64 -40.79
C SER A 372 30.62 18.99 -41.41
N HIS A 373 30.03 19.71 -42.37
CA HIS A 373 29.03 19.27 -43.35
C HIS A 373 27.77 18.58 -42.84
N HIS A 374 26.78 19.34 -42.37
CA HIS A 374 25.39 18.89 -42.44
C HIS A 374 24.48 20.04 -42.91
N ALA A 375 23.65 19.73 -43.90
CA ALA A 375 22.40 20.45 -44.14
C ALA A 375 21.70 20.68 -42.81
N HIS A 376 20.98 21.80 -42.67
CA HIS A 376 20.19 22.12 -41.48
C HIS A 376 19.04 21.10 -41.26
N HIS A 377 19.34 19.87 -40.88
CA HIS A 377 18.38 18.98 -40.22
C HIS A 377 18.33 19.41 -38.76
N ARG A 378 17.25 20.12 -38.37
CA ARG A 378 16.96 20.31 -36.94
C ARG A 378 16.86 18.92 -36.29
N SER A 379 17.59 18.71 -35.19
CA SER A 379 17.55 17.46 -34.44
C SER A 379 16.11 17.08 -34.07
N PRO A 380 15.73 15.80 -34.15
CA PRO A 380 14.38 15.35 -33.81
C PRO A 380 14.05 15.69 -32.35
N VAL A 381 12.80 16.11 -32.10
CA VAL A 381 12.31 16.37 -30.74
C VAL A 381 11.72 15.07 -30.20
N TYR A 382 12.20 14.64 -29.04
CA TYR A 382 11.64 13.49 -28.32
C TYR A 382 10.72 13.96 -27.20
N ALA A 383 9.62 13.26 -26.99
CA ALA A 383 8.69 13.54 -25.90
C ALA A 383 8.29 12.26 -25.16
N ILE A 384 8.16 12.36 -23.83
CA ILE A 384 7.61 11.30 -22.98
C ILE A 384 6.10 11.47 -22.87
N LYS A 385 5.35 10.41 -23.18
CA LYS A 385 3.88 10.35 -23.08
C LYS A 385 3.44 9.17 -22.22
N GLY A 386 2.36 9.35 -21.47
CA GLY A 386 1.66 8.26 -20.80
C GLY A 386 0.75 7.50 -21.76
N ARG A 387 0.83 6.17 -21.79
CA ARG A 387 0.02 5.29 -22.65
C ARG A 387 -1.45 5.22 -22.24
N HIS A 388 -1.71 5.35 -20.94
CA HIS A 388 -3.01 5.02 -20.34
C HIS A 388 -3.61 6.19 -19.54
N VAL A 389 -3.49 7.41 -20.05
CA VAL A 389 -3.96 8.64 -19.36
C VAL A 389 -5.43 8.53 -18.95
N GLN A 390 -6.33 8.09 -19.84
CA GLN A 390 -7.75 7.96 -19.51
C GLN A 390 -8.02 6.98 -18.36
N ARG A 391 -7.24 5.89 -18.27
CA ARG A 391 -7.32 4.95 -17.15
C ARG A 391 -7.00 5.65 -15.84
N GLN A 392 -5.95 6.49 -15.82
CA GLN A 392 -5.56 7.24 -14.62
C GLN A 392 -6.59 8.29 -14.23
N VAL A 393 -7.15 9.03 -15.21
CA VAL A 393 -8.24 9.99 -14.96
C VAL A 393 -9.45 9.27 -14.33
N ASN A 394 -9.85 8.12 -14.88
CA ASN A 394 -10.96 7.34 -14.32
C ASN A 394 -10.69 6.89 -12.89
N GLY A 395 -9.47 6.42 -12.60
CA GLY A 395 -9.05 6.05 -11.25
C GLY A 395 -9.08 7.23 -10.27
N LEU A 396 -8.70 8.44 -10.70
CA LEU A 396 -8.75 9.64 -9.86
C LEU A 396 -10.19 10.06 -9.58
N VAL A 397 -11.06 9.93 -10.58
CA VAL A 397 -12.50 10.18 -10.41
C VAL A 397 -13.12 9.17 -9.46
N HIS A 398 -12.74 7.90 -9.54
CA HIS A 398 -13.20 6.88 -8.59
C HIS A 398 -12.70 7.20 -7.17
N PHE A 399 -11.43 7.58 -7.01
CA PHE A 399 -10.85 8.00 -5.72
C PHE A 399 -11.62 9.15 -5.07
N ALA A 400 -11.84 10.25 -5.80
CA ALA A 400 -12.55 11.41 -5.30
C ALA A 400 -14.01 11.08 -4.93
N LYS A 401 -14.70 10.23 -5.72
CA LYS A 401 -16.05 9.73 -5.38
C LYS A 401 -16.06 8.90 -4.11
N GLN A 402 -15.12 7.97 -3.93
CA GLN A 402 -15.05 7.13 -2.72
C GLN A 402 -14.74 7.96 -1.48
N LEU A 403 -13.85 8.96 -1.60
CA LEU A 403 -13.58 9.90 -0.52
C LEU A 403 -14.71 10.92 -0.27
N ARG A 404 -15.75 10.95 -1.11
CA ARG A 404 -16.83 11.95 -1.03
C ARG A 404 -16.27 13.38 -1.09
N TRP A 405 -15.35 13.60 -2.03
CA TRP A 405 -14.78 14.91 -2.29
C TRP A 405 -15.89 15.93 -2.59
N PRO A 406 -15.83 17.16 -2.07
CA PRO A 406 -16.82 18.21 -2.35
C PRO A 406 -16.82 18.57 -3.85
N ASP A 407 -18.00 18.86 -4.40
CA ASP A 407 -18.23 19.36 -5.78
C ASP A 407 -17.58 18.54 -6.93
N VAL A 408 -18.40 17.83 -7.73
CA VAL A 408 -17.98 16.65 -8.52
C VAL A 408 -17.54 16.96 -9.97
N GLU A 409 -17.43 18.22 -10.38
CA GLU A 409 -17.16 18.60 -11.79
C GLU A 409 -15.66 18.69 -12.16
N TYR A 410 -14.84 17.72 -11.72
CA TYR A 410 -13.38 17.75 -11.94
C TYR A 410 -12.88 16.92 -13.13
N ALA A 411 -13.67 15.98 -13.67
CA ALA A 411 -13.18 15.05 -14.71
C ALA A 411 -12.73 15.77 -16.01
N ALA A 412 -13.47 16.81 -16.42
CA ALA A 412 -13.12 17.63 -17.57
C ALA A 412 -11.85 18.46 -17.29
N ASN A 413 -11.76 19.07 -16.12
CA ASN A 413 -10.61 19.89 -15.71
C ASN A 413 -9.33 19.07 -15.58
N ILE A 414 -9.39 17.85 -15.02
CA ILE A 414 -8.25 16.94 -14.94
C ILE A 414 -7.74 16.60 -16.35
N THR A 415 -8.67 16.27 -17.25
CA THR A 415 -8.31 15.93 -18.64
C THR A 415 -7.65 17.13 -19.34
N GLU A 416 -8.16 18.34 -19.10
CA GLU A 416 -7.63 19.59 -19.67
C GLU A 416 -6.25 19.96 -19.10
N ASN A 417 -6.10 20.03 -17.78
CA ASN A 417 -4.85 20.40 -17.10
C ASN A 417 -3.73 19.40 -17.38
N CYS A 418 -4.10 18.13 -17.55
CA CYS A 418 -3.17 17.07 -17.87
C CYS A 418 -2.90 16.92 -19.38
N ARG A 419 -3.42 17.83 -20.23
CA ARG A 419 -3.13 17.80 -21.67
C ARG A 419 -1.65 17.82 -22.00
N SER A 420 -0.82 18.48 -21.18
CA SER A 420 0.64 18.46 -21.33
C SER A 420 1.26 17.05 -21.26
N VAL A 421 0.65 16.12 -20.51
CA VAL A 421 1.06 14.72 -20.43
C VAL A 421 0.59 13.92 -21.66
N THR A 422 -0.57 14.28 -22.23
CA THR A 422 -1.07 13.69 -23.50
C THR A 422 -0.35 14.22 -24.75
N GLU A 423 0.01 15.50 -24.74
CA GLU A 423 0.72 16.18 -25.84
C GLU A 423 2.22 15.83 -25.82
N GLY A 424 2.75 15.46 -24.64
CA GLY A 424 4.09 14.95 -24.42
C GLY A 424 5.02 16.02 -23.88
N THR A 425 5.81 15.68 -22.85
CA THR A 425 6.83 16.61 -22.32
C THR A 425 8.12 16.46 -23.15
N PRO A 426 8.58 17.51 -23.85
CA PRO A 426 9.76 17.42 -24.69
C PRO A 426 11.02 17.26 -23.82
N LEU A 427 11.94 16.40 -24.27
CA LEU A 427 13.16 16.05 -23.52
C LEU A 427 14.37 16.89 -23.92
N ASN A 428 14.53 17.20 -25.20
CA ASN A 428 15.78 17.74 -25.77
C ASN A 428 15.67 19.22 -26.22
N THR A 429 14.59 19.92 -25.86
CA THR A 429 14.44 21.36 -26.08
C THR A 429 14.77 22.12 -24.79
N PRO A 430 15.51 23.25 -24.85
CA PRO A 430 15.59 24.15 -23.71
C PRO A 430 14.17 24.52 -23.29
N LEU A 431 13.86 24.29 -22.02
CA LEU A 431 12.53 24.45 -21.46
C LEU A 431 12.13 25.93 -21.59
N ALA A 432 11.07 26.24 -22.33
CA ALA A 432 10.65 27.62 -22.52
C ALA A 432 10.17 28.22 -21.19
N SER A 433 10.66 29.41 -20.85
CA SER A 433 10.18 30.21 -19.72
C SER A 433 8.67 30.46 -19.87
N PRO A 434 7.85 30.20 -18.84
CA PRO A 434 6.45 30.60 -18.88
C PRO A 434 6.35 32.13 -18.99
N GLY A 435 5.43 32.59 -19.84
CA GLY A 435 5.08 34.01 -19.94
C GLY A 435 4.72 34.58 -18.58
N SER A 436 5.19 35.80 -18.33
CA SER A 436 5.09 36.58 -17.11
C SER A 436 3.70 36.51 -16.46
N GLY A 437 3.61 35.82 -15.32
CA GLY A 437 2.38 35.71 -14.55
C GLY A 437 2.42 34.63 -13.47
N ALA A 438 3.50 34.54 -12.68
CA ALA A 438 3.55 33.62 -11.54
C ALA A 438 4.29 34.28 -10.38
N SER A 439 3.59 34.42 -9.25
CA SER A 439 4.12 34.98 -8.01
C SER A 439 4.75 33.88 -7.16
N GLY A 440 6.00 34.12 -6.71
CA GLY A 440 6.67 33.58 -5.53
C GLY A 440 6.65 32.06 -5.31
N SER A 441 7.70 31.35 -5.76
CA SER A 441 7.90 29.93 -5.45
C SER A 441 9.28 29.69 -4.83
N HIS A 442 9.36 29.79 -3.51
CA HIS A 442 10.58 29.45 -2.77
C HIS A 442 10.88 27.94 -2.81
N ARG A 443 12.18 27.63 -2.89
CA ARG A 443 12.82 26.31 -2.68
C ARG A 443 12.03 25.42 -1.71
N SER A 444 11.49 24.31 -2.20
CA SER A 444 10.84 23.30 -1.37
C SER A 444 11.50 21.93 -1.56
N SER A 445 12.23 21.49 -0.53
CA SER A 445 12.59 20.08 -0.38
C SER A 445 11.32 19.30 -0.03
N TYR A 446 10.96 18.36 -0.90
CA TYR A 446 9.83 17.45 -0.78
C TYR A 446 9.83 16.62 0.54
N PHE A 447 11.00 16.50 1.16
CA PHE A 447 11.19 15.97 2.51
C PHE A 447 11.90 17.02 3.36
N GLY A 448 11.20 18.11 3.72
CA GLY A 448 11.61 19.10 4.73
C GLY A 448 13.11 19.41 4.82
N GLY A 449 13.62 20.28 3.94
CA GLY A 449 15.03 20.66 3.88
C GLY A 449 15.25 22.12 4.24
N SER A 450 15.36 22.42 5.54
CA SER A 450 16.28 23.43 6.08
C SER A 450 16.39 23.24 7.59
N VAL A 451 17.36 22.45 8.03
CA VAL A 451 17.82 22.43 9.42
C VAL A 451 19.34 22.49 9.37
N ASN A 452 19.92 23.45 10.10
CA ASN A 452 21.35 23.72 10.14
C ASN A 452 22.21 22.46 10.33
N PRO A 453 23.40 22.36 9.69
CA PRO A 453 24.31 21.21 9.83
C PRO A 453 24.79 20.92 11.26
N GLU A 454 24.64 21.85 12.19
CA GLU A 454 25.21 21.77 13.54
C GLU A 454 24.37 20.94 14.53
N THR A 455 23.15 20.53 14.18
CA THR A 455 22.31 19.66 15.03
C THR A 455 22.24 18.21 14.52
N GLN A 456 23.40 17.62 14.18
CA GLN A 456 23.54 16.16 14.00
C GLN A 456 23.57 15.40 15.35
N ILE A 457 22.61 15.66 16.23
CA ILE A 457 22.40 14.85 17.44
C ILE A 457 21.21 13.92 17.19
N LYS A 458 21.53 12.72 16.67
CA LYS A 458 20.66 11.53 16.59
C LYS A 458 19.26 11.77 16.02
N ARG A 459 19.12 11.81 14.68
CA ARG A 459 17.83 11.59 14.01
C ARG A 459 17.25 10.25 14.51
N LYS A 460 16.16 10.28 15.28
CA LYS A 460 15.39 9.07 15.59
C LYS A 460 14.72 8.62 14.29
N THR A 461 14.96 7.37 13.89
CA THR A 461 14.29 6.72 12.75
C THR A 461 12.80 6.60 13.05
N THR A 462 11.99 7.54 12.58
CA THR A 462 10.53 7.43 12.73
C THR A 462 9.96 6.51 11.66
N ARG A 463 8.95 5.71 11.99
CA ARG A 463 8.30 4.81 11.01
C ARG A 463 7.67 5.55 9.83
N ARG A 464 7.41 6.85 9.99
CA ARG A 464 6.72 7.71 9.04
C ARG A 464 7.52 8.99 8.87
N ARG A 465 8.00 9.24 7.64
CA ARG A 465 8.66 10.50 7.27
C ARG A 465 7.58 11.53 6.95
N LYS A 466 7.74 12.77 7.43
CA LYS A 466 6.85 13.87 7.03
C LYS A 466 7.08 14.17 5.54
N ILE A 467 6.02 14.11 4.74
CA ILE A 467 6.07 14.43 3.31
C ILE A 467 5.36 15.77 3.10
N SER A 468 6.16 16.80 2.83
CA SER A 468 5.68 18.14 2.50
C SER A 468 5.88 18.37 1.02
N ALA A 469 4.79 18.60 0.28
CA ALA A 469 4.82 18.77 -1.16
C ALA A 469 4.46 20.21 -1.55
N ALA A 470 5.29 20.85 -2.37
CA ALA A 470 4.85 22.02 -3.11
C ALA A 470 3.95 21.55 -4.27
N LEU A 471 2.67 21.85 -4.19
CA LEU A 471 1.66 21.55 -5.20
C LEU A 471 1.73 22.59 -6.33
N HIS A 472 1.61 22.12 -7.56
CA HIS A 472 1.57 22.97 -8.74
C HIS A 472 0.60 22.40 -9.79
N PRO A 473 -0.29 23.20 -10.41
CA PRO A 473 -1.25 22.70 -11.41
C PRO A 473 -0.63 21.92 -12.58
N SER A 474 0.65 22.16 -12.89
CA SER A 474 1.44 21.40 -13.88
C SER A 474 2.67 20.70 -13.28
N GLY A 475 2.61 20.41 -11.98
CA GLY A 475 3.67 19.82 -11.17
C GLY A 475 4.02 18.39 -11.56
N TRP A 476 5.17 17.92 -11.06
CA TRP A 476 5.66 16.57 -11.34
C TRP A 476 4.84 15.46 -10.67
N LEU A 477 4.10 15.78 -9.59
CA LEU A 477 3.23 14.83 -8.87
C LEU A 477 2.05 14.38 -9.74
N SER A 478 1.27 15.32 -10.27
CA SER A 478 0.22 15.04 -11.27
C SER A 478 0.77 14.28 -12.48
N LYS A 479 1.92 14.69 -13.02
CA LYS A 479 2.55 14.01 -14.17
C LYS A 479 2.92 12.55 -13.87
N SER A 480 3.39 12.27 -12.66
CA SER A 480 3.71 10.90 -12.20
C SER A 480 2.47 10.01 -12.20
N TYR A 481 1.38 10.49 -11.60
CA TYR A 481 0.12 9.75 -11.56
C TYR A 481 -0.46 9.53 -12.95
N VAL A 482 -0.61 10.62 -13.72
CA VAL A 482 -1.32 10.62 -15.01
C VAL A 482 -0.57 9.82 -16.07
N SER A 483 0.77 9.87 -16.06
CA SER A 483 1.59 9.04 -16.96
C SER A 483 1.52 7.55 -16.59
N GLY A 484 1.19 7.23 -15.34
CA GLY A 484 1.23 5.88 -14.79
C GLY A 484 2.62 5.42 -14.35
N LEU A 485 3.65 6.29 -14.44
CA LEU A 485 5.00 5.96 -14.01
C LEU A 485 5.14 6.13 -12.50
N MET A 486 4.70 5.10 -11.78
CA MET A 486 4.79 4.99 -10.33
C MET A 486 5.37 3.62 -9.98
N LEU A 487 6.12 3.56 -8.88
CA LEU A 487 6.65 2.32 -8.34
C LEU A 487 5.78 1.81 -7.18
N PRO A 488 5.73 0.48 -6.96
CA PRO A 488 5.04 -0.10 -5.82
C PRO A 488 5.42 0.48 -4.46
N GLY A 489 4.43 0.63 -3.58
CA GLY A 489 4.58 1.18 -2.23
C GLY A 489 3.58 2.30 -1.93
N GLU A 490 3.87 3.04 -0.85
CA GLU A 490 3.00 4.10 -0.32
C GLU A 490 2.88 5.34 -1.22
N GLY A 491 3.69 5.49 -2.27
CA GLY A 491 3.69 6.67 -3.14
C GLY A 491 2.33 6.97 -3.80
N LEU A 492 1.54 5.94 -4.14
CA LEU A 492 0.27 6.13 -4.87
C LEU A 492 -0.72 7.02 -4.12
N CYS A 493 -0.83 6.90 -2.79
CA CYS A 493 -1.79 7.71 -2.03
C CYS A 493 -1.40 9.20 -2.02
N HIS A 494 -0.10 9.50 -2.04
CA HIS A 494 0.42 10.86 -2.16
C HIS A 494 0.15 11.42 -3.55
N PHE A 495 0.41 10.64 -4.59
CA PHE A 495 0.13 11.02 -5.98
C PHE A 495 -1.37 11.28 -6.22
N LEU A 496 -2.26 10.41 -5.73
CA LEU A 496 -3.70 10.57 -5.87
C LEU A 496 -4.20 11.87 -5.22
N MET A 497 -3.84 12.12 -3.96
CA MET A 497 -4.29 13.33 -3.27
C MET A 497 -3.66 14.60 -3.85
N ALA A 498 -2.37 14.59 -4.16
CA ALA A 498 -1.71 15.73 -4.80
C ALA A 498 -2.36 16.06 -6.15
N THR A 499 -2.60 15.05 -6.99
CA THR A 499 -3.25 15.23 -8.29
C THR A 499 -4.68 15.73 -8.14
N LEU A 500 -5.44 15.24 -7.14
CA LEU A 500 -6.79 15.72 -6.87
C LEU A 500 -6.79 17.21 -6.51
N LEU A 501 -5.91 17.61 -5.59
CA LEU A 501 -5.76 18.99 -5.16
C LEU A 501 -5.29 19.90 -6.29
N GLU A 502 -4.26 19.51 -7.05
CA GLU A 502 -3.73 20.30 -8.18
C GLU A 502 -4.77 20.55 -9.28
N ASN A 503 -5.84 19.75 -9.33
CA ASN A 503 -6.94 19.89 -10.29
C ASN A 503 -8.21 20.52 -9.72
N ASP A 504 -8.20 20.91 -8.44
CA ASP A 504 -9.27 21.64 -7.76
C ASP A 504 -8.76 23.05 -7.41
N GLN A 505 -9.11 24.02 -8.26
CA GLN A 505 -8.66 25.41 -8.12
C GLN A 505 -9.16 26.05 -6.81
N ASP A 506 -10.37 25.69 -6.39
CA ASP A 506 -10.97 26.20 -5.15
C ASP A 506 -10.26 25.61 -3.93
N ALA A 507 -9.93 24.31 -3.95
CA ALA A 507 -9.11 23.69 -2.91
C ALA A 507 -7.72 24.31 -2.82
N MET A 508 -7.04 24.52 -3.96
CA MET A 508 -5.72 25.16 -4.00
C MET A 508 -5.75 26.59 -3.47
N ALA A 509 -6.78 27.36 -3.81
CA ALA A 509 -6.94 28.74 -3.34
C ALA A 509 -7.12 28.82 -1.81
N LYS A 510 -7.84 27.86 -1.22
CA LYS A 510 -8.12 27.84 0.23
C LYS A 510 -7.05 27.16 1.07
N LEU A 511 -6.51 26.03 0.61
CA LEU A 511 -5.51 25.25 1.35
C LEU A 511 -4.09 25.78 1.15
N GLY A 512 -3.84 26.46 0.04
CA GLY A 512 -2.53 26.98 -0.35
C GLY A 512 -1.67 25.92 -1.07
N PRO A 513 -0.49 26.35 -1.59
CA PRO A 513 0.34 25.54 -2.46
C PRO A 513 1.23 24.52 -1.72
N MET A 514 1.24 24.51 -0.39
CA MET A 514 2.07 23.57 0.39
C MET A 514 1.19 22.53 1.07
N ALA A 515 1.38 21.26 0.72
CA ALA A 515 0.59 20.14 1.23
C ALA A 515 1.40 19.25 2.19
N ASN A 516 0.78 18.83 3.30
CA ASN A 516 1.32 17.79 4.17
C ASN A 516 0.60 16.46 3.89
N LEU A 517 1.14 15.65 2.98
CA LEU A 517 0.47 14.43 2.49
C LEU A 517 0.45 13.26 3.51
N CYS A 518 1.04 13.47 4.69
CA CYS A 518 0.96 12.55 5.83
C CYS A 518 0.07 13.08 6.97
N GLY A 519 -0.40 14.33 6.88
CA GLY A 519 -1.21 15.01 7.89
C GLY A 519 -2.71 14.95 7.60
N GLY A 520 -3.41 16.02 7.95
CA GLY A 520 -4.79 16.22 7.57
C GLY A 520 -5.09 17.67 7.19
N PHE A 521 -6.29 17.92 6.72
CA PHE A 521 -6.77 19.25 6.38
C PHE A 521 -8.29 19.33 6.50
N VAL A 522 -8.80 20.54 6.66
CA VAL A 522 -10.23 20.84 6.59
C VAL A 522 -10.50 21.50 5.25
N TYR A 523 -11.55 21.05 4.55
CA TYR A 523 -11.96 21.64 3.29
C TYR A 523 -13.47 21.44 3.08
N SER A 524 -14.17 22.54 2.80
CA SER A 524 -15.58 22.55 2.38
C SER A 524 -16.50 21.74 3.31
N GLY A 525 -16.38 21.98 4.62
CA GLY A 525 -17.23 21.35 5.64
C GLY A 525 -16.93 19.88 5.92
N LYS A 526 -15.78 19.36 5.46
CA LYS A 526 -15.27 18.03 5.81
C LYS A 526 -13.83 18.10 6.32
N SER A 527 -13.41 17.08 7.06
CA SER A 527 -11.99 16.86 7.37
C SER A 527 -11.45 15.65 6.62
N PHE A 528 -10.21 15.78 6.16
CA PHE A 528 -9.48 14.76 5.40
C PHE A 528 -8.19 14.42 6.12
N TRP A 529 -7.89 13.15 6.22
CA TRP A 529 -6.76 12.65 7.00
C TRP A 529 -6.05 11.53 6.26
N SER A 530 -4.73 11.59 6.20
CA SER A 530 -3.93 10.43 5.82
C SER A 530 -4.12 9.32 6.85
N THR A 531 -4.17 8.07 6.40
CA THR A 531 -4.12 6.87 7.27
C THR A 531 -2.81 6.79 8.07
N ALA A 532 -1.78 7.58 7.72
CA ALA A 532 -0.58 7.79 8.52
C ALA A 532 -0.86 8.59 9.80
N CYS A 533 -1.92 9.39 9.86
CA CYS A 533 -2.31 10.17 11.03
C CYS A 533 -3.25 9.38 11.95
N VAL A 534 -2.93 9.33 13.26
CA VAL A 534 -3.77 8.63 14.25
C VAL A 534 -5.18 9.24 14.35
N VAL A 535 -5.32 10.55 14.15
CA VAL A 535 -6.63 11.23 14.12
C VAL A 535 -7.50 10.61 13.04
N GLY A 536 -6.98 10.47 11.82
CA GLY A 536 -7.66 9.77 10.73
C GLY A 536 -8.08 8.36 11.14
N ARG A 537 -7.14 7.54 11.64
CA ARG A 537 -7.41 6.15 12.02
C ARG A 537 -8.47 5.99 13.12
N VAL A 538 -8.56 6.94 14.04
CA VAL A 538 -9.58 6.97 15.10
C VAL A 538 -10.94 7.40 14.53
N LEU A 539 -10.98 8.51 13.77
CA LEU A 539 -12.21 9.05 13.19
C LEU A 539 -12.80 8.17 12.08
N ALA A 540 -11.98 7.32 11.44
CA ALA A 540 -12.41 6.40 10.39
C ALA A 540 -13.52 5.44 10.86
N ALA A 541 -13.58 5.17 12.16
CA ALA A 541 -14.64 4.38 12.79
C ALA A 541 -15.95 5.15 12.98
N GLY A 542 -16.02 6.42 12.60
CA GLY A 542 -17.19 7.27 12.73
C GLY A 542 -18.26 6.99 11.67
N LYS A 543 -19.50 7.37 12.00
CA LYS A 543 -20.57 7.43 11.00
C LYS A 543 -20.26 8.54 10.00
N GLY A 544 -20.57 8.30 8.73
CA GLY A 544 -20.31 9.28 7.66
C GLY A 544 -18.88 9.27 7.10
N SER A 545 -17.94 8.64 7.80
CA SER A 545 -16.55 8.53 7.34
C SER A 545 -16.40 7.60 6.14
N ALA A 546 -15.44 7.90 5.27
CA ALA A 546 -15.04 7.05 4.14
C ALA A 546 -13.53 6.90 4.10
N GLU A 547 -13.05 5.78 3.56
CA GLU A 547 -11.62 5.53 3.36
C GLU A 547 -11.41 5.06 1.92
N CYS A 548 -10.36 5.59 1.28
CA CYS A 548 -9.92 5.13 -0.02
C CYS A 548 -8.42 5.38 -0.17
N MET A 549 -7.67 4.37 -0.62
CA MET A 549 -6.25 4.48 -0.99
C MET A 549 -5.41 5.33 -0.03
N GLY A 550 -5.44 4.98 1.26
CA GLY A 550 -4.59 5.62 2.28
C GLY A 550 -5.10 6.98 2.80
N TRP A 551 -6.28 7.44 2.38
CA TRP A 551 -6.93 8.66 2.83
C TRP A 551 -8.31 8.39 3.42
N ILE A 552 -8.68 9.21 4.42
CA ILE A 552 -9.94 9.14 5.15
C ILE A 552 -10.63 10.49 5.05
N SER A 553 -11.91 10.50 4.72
CA SER A 553 -12.77 11.67 4.88
C SER A 553 -13.73 11.47 6.05
N SER A 554 -14.07 12.56 6.73
CA SER A 554 -14.96 12.57 7.88
C SER A 554 -15.84 13.81 7.89
N ASP A 555 -17.08 13.65 8.37
CA ASP A 555 -18.00 14.77 8.64
C ASP A 555 -17.68 15.47 9.98
N ILE A 556 -16.73 14.91 10.75
CA ILE A 556 -16.26 15.46 12.02
C ILE A 556 -15.23 16.55 11.74
N LEU A 557 -15.50 17.77 12.19
CA LEU A 557 -14.62 18.92 12.03
C LEU A 557 -13.89 19.27 13.33
N PRO A 558 -12.61 19.69 13.25
CA PRO A 558 -11.94 20.32 14.39
C PRO A 558 -12.64 21.61 14.81
N GLU A 559 -12.88 21.81 16.11
CA GLU A 559 -13.49 23.03 16.63
C GLU A 559 -12.65 24.27 16.34
N GLY A 560 -13.31 25.34 15.88
CA GLY A 560 -12.69 26.65 15.70
C GLY A 560 -11.70 26.75 14.53
N LEU A 561 -11.58 25.70 13.70
CA LEU A 561 -10.71 25.71 12.52
C LEU A 561 -11.52 25.77 11.23
N SER A 562 -11.12 26.68 10.35
CA SER A 562 -11.62 26.82 8.99
C SER A 562 -10.81 25.96 8.01
N ASP A 563 -11.12 26.10 6.71
CA ASP A 563 -10.37 25.43 5.64
C ASP A 563 -8.85 25.69 5.78
N GLY A 564 -8.04 24.63 5.69
CA GLY A 564 -6.58 24.71 5.85
C GLY A 564 -5.91 23.39 6.25
N TRP A 565 -4.59 23.33 6.08
CA TRP A 565 -3.75 22.21 6.50
C TRP A 565 -3.52 22.16 8.00
N VAL A 566 -3.50 20.94 8.53
CA VAL A 566 -3.31 20.64 9.95
C VAL A 566 -2.22 19.57 10.09
N ASN A 567 -1.23 19.84 10.94
CA ASN A 567 -0.30 18.81 11.38
C ASN A 567 -0.55 18.46 12.85
N VAL A 568 -0.61 17.16 13.16
CA VAL A 568 -0.80 16.69 14.54
C VAL A 568 0.48 16.03 15.02
N GLU A 569 0.98 16.47 16.17
CA GLU A 569 2.14 15.88 16.81
C GLU A 569 1.73 14.67 17.66
N VAL A 570 2.44 13.56 17.44
CA VAL A 570 2.20 12.29 18.11
C VAL A 570 3.53 11.67 18.54
N GLN A 571 3.49 10.91 19.62
CA GLN A 571 4.64 10.18 20.13
C GLN A 571 4.58 8.73 19.66
N GLU A 572 5.70 8.19 19.19
CA GLU A 572 5.82 6.75 18.95
C GLU A 572 5.74 5.98 20.27
N THR A 573 5.16 4.77 20.23
CA THR A 573 5.13 3.89 21.40
C THR A 573 6.52 3.32 21.68
N ALA A 574 6.83 3.06 22.95
CA ALA A 574 8.14 2.53 23.33
C ALA A 574 8.39 1.09 22.82
N GLU A 575 7.32 0.31 22.60
CA GLU A 575 7.39 -1.01 21.99
C GLU A 575 7.71 -0.88 20.49
N ASP A 576 6.96 -0.04 19.78
CA ASP A 576 7.16 0.16 18.35
C ASP A 576 8.54 0.71 18.01
N ALA A 577 9.09 1.59 18.84
CA ALA A 577 10.43 2.14 18.66
C ALA A 577 11.56 1.12 18.93
N ARG A 578 11.30 0.06 19.70
CA ARG A 578 12.28 -1.01 19.99
C ARG A 578 12.25 -2.13 18.95
N ASP A 579 11.07 -2.40 18.40
CA ASP A 579 10.79 -3.56 17.56
C ASP A 579 10.85 -3.19 16.06
N VAL A 580 11.97 -2.62 15.63
CA VAL A 580 12.26 -2.26 14.23
C VAL A 580 13.45 -3.05 13.67
N ASP A 581 13.55 -3.08 12.33
CA ASP A 581 14.59 -3.76 11.57
C ASP A 581 14.73 -5.24 12.02
N LYS A 582 15.93 -5.70 12.40
CA LYS A 582 16.20 -7.09 12.80
C LYS A 582 15.54 -7.50 14.12
N LYS A 583 15.00 -6.55 14.88
CA LYS A 583 14.29 -6.81 16.15
C LYS A 583 12.78 -6.90 15.97
N ALA A 584 12.26 -6.59 14.79
CA ALA A 584 10.83 -6.65 14.52
C ALA A 584 10.26 -8.07 14.74
N ARG A 585 9.02 -8.13 15.22
CA ARG A 585 8.26 -9.37 15.49
C ARG A 585 8.32 -10.38 14.34
N LEU A 586 8.32 -9.90 13.09
CA LEU A 586 8.34 -10.71 11.87
C LEU A 586 9.58 -11.62 11.74
N TRP A 587 10.73 -11.26 12.34
CA TRP A 587 11.92 -12.12 12.32
C TRP A 587 11.80 -13.34 13.25
N ALA A 588 10.94 -13.27 14.26
CA ALA A 588 10.69 -14.34 15.22
C ALA A 588 9.67 -15.36 14.68
N LYS A 589 9.96 -15.97 13.51
CA LYS A 589 9.03 -16.84 12.75
C LYS A 589 8.33 -17.90 13.60
N HIS A 590 9.11 -18.68 14.34
CA HIS A 590 8.58 -19.75 15.18
C HIS A 590 7.75 -19.21 16.36
N THR A 591 8.04 -18.01 16.83
CA THR A 591 7.25 -17.37 17.89
C THR A 591 5.88 -16.95 17.37
N VAL A 592 5.82 -16.37 16.16
CA VAL A 592 4.54 -16.02 15.49
C VAL A 592 3.64 -17.25 15.35
N GLU A 593 4.19 -18.36 14.85
CA GLU A 593 3.44 -19.62 14.67
C GLU A 593 3.06 -20.26 16.02
N ARG A 594 3.99 -20.33 16.97
CA ARG A 594 3.75 -20.93 18.29
C ARG A 594 2.70 -20.18 19.10
N GLU A 595 2.76 -18.86 19.12
CA GLU A 595 1.84 -18.02 19.90
C GLU A 595 0.46 -17.86 19.26
N SER A 596 0.21 -18.49 18.11
CA SER A 596 -1.09 -18.53 17.44
C SER A 596 -1.56 -19.95 17.08
N ARG A 597 -0.84 -20.99 17.55
CA ARG A 597 -1.15 -22.40 17.30
C ARG A 597 -2.48 -22.83 17.90
N VAL A 598 -3.28 -23.60 17.16
CA VAL A 598 -4.64 -23.98 17.59
C VAL A 598 -4.66 -24.79 18.91
N LEU A 599 -3.60 -25.58 19.14
CA LEU A 599 -3.40 -26.42 20.33
C LEU A 599 -2.60 -25.72 21.45
N GLY A 600 -2.25 -24.44 21.28
CA GLY A 600 -1.35 -23.74 22.19
C GLY A 600 0.05 -24.37 22.23
N ASP A 601 0.64 -24.44 23.42
CA ASP A 601 1.96 -25.02 23.68
C ASP A 601 1.94 -26.52 24.04
N ALA A 602 0.76 -27.16 24.00
CA ALA A 602 0.61 -28.56 24.36
C ALA A 602 1.25 -29.51 23.32
N ASP A 603 1.69 -30.68 23.79
CA ASP A 603 2.01 -31.82 22.93
C ASP A 603 0.69 -32.36 22.36
N PRO A 604 0.53 -32.46 21.01
CA PRO A 604 -0.67 -33.01 20.39
C PRO A 604 -1.14 -34.34 20.97
N SER A 605 -0.21 -35.19 21.43
CA SER A 605 -0.53 -36.49 22.03
C SER A 605 -1.23 -36.40 23.40
N SER A 606 -1.25 -35.21 24.02
CA SER A 606 -1.74 -34.98 25.38
C SER A 606 -2.99 -34.11 25.46
N VAL A 607 -3.47 -33.59 24.32
CA VAL A 607 -4.58 -32.63 24.27
C VAL A 607 -5.92 -33.32 24.51
N LEU A 608 -6.67 -32.84 25.49
CA LEU A 608 -8.01 -33.32 25.82
C LEU A 608 -9.09 -32.33 25.33
N PRO A 609 -10.31 -32.79 25.01
CA PRO A 609 -11.44 -31.89 24.73
C PRO A 609 -11.66 -30.83 25.81
N ALA A 610 -11.49 -31.21 27.09
CA ALA A 610 -11.66 -30.33 28.24
C ALA A 610 -10.62 -29.20 28.32
N ASP A 611 -9.55 -29.25 27.53
CA ASP A 611 -8.56 -28.17 27.45
C ASP A 611 -9.06 -26.98 26.63
N PHE A 612 -10.22 -27.12 25.98
CA PHE A 612 -10.82 -26.07 25.16
C PHE A 612 -12.07 -25.48 25.78
N ILE A 613 -12.24 -24.17 25.58
CA ILE A 613 -13.46 -23.42 25.82
C ILE A 613 -13.93 -22.82 24.50
N ILE A 614 -15.21 -22.44 24.38
CA ILE A 614 -15.60 -21.46 23.35
C ILE A 614 -15.67 -20.11 24.08
N PRO A 615 -14.86 -19.12 23.69
CA PRO A 615 -14.89 -17.81 24.33
C PRO A 615 -16.15 -17.05 23.93
N PHE A 616 -16.62 -16.18 24.82
CA PHE A 616 -17.74 -15.27 24.60
C PHE A 616 -17.57 -14.03 25.48
N GLU A 617 -18.19 -12.92 25.08
CA GLU A 617 -18.00 -11.59 25.65
C GLU A 617 -18.87 -11.36 26.90
N ASN A 618 -20.07 -11.96 26.96
CA ASN A 618 -21.10 -11.71 27.97
C ASN A 618 -20.91 -12.50 29.28
N ILE A 619 -19.71 -12.49 29.87
CA ILE A 619 -19.39 -13.29 31.08
C ILE A 619 -19.51 -12.40 32.33
N TYR A 620 -20.68 -11.81 32.57
CA TYR A 620 -20.93 -10.96 33.74
C TYR A 620 -21.65 -11.78 34.83
N LYS A 621 -20.97 -12.09 35.94
CA LYS A 621 -21.52 -12.97 37.00
C LYS A 621 -22.56 -12.30 37.90
N ASP A 622 -22.37 -11.03 38.26
CA ASP A 622 -23.12 -10.40 39.36
C ASP A 622 -24.14 -9.35 38.88
N LYS A 623 -23.84 -8.58 37.82
CA LYS A 623 -24.74 -7.56 37.25
C LYS A 623 -24.50 -7.42 35.74
N ALA A 624 -25.58 -7.38 34.96
CA ALA A 624 -25.48 -7.05 33.53
C ALA A 624 -24.88 -5.65 33.35
N PRO A 625 -24.05 -5.42 32.32
CA PRO A 625 -23.51 -4.09 32.04
C PRO A 625 -24.63 -3.07 31.81
N PRO A 626 -24.41 -1.79 32.18
CA PRO A 626 -25.37 -0.74 31.89
C PRO A 626 -25.50 -0.52 30.38
N VAL A 627 -26.68 -0.11 29.92
CA VAL A 627 -26.83 0.32 28.53
C VAL A 627 -26.18 1.69 28.37
N LEU A 628 -25.23 1.82 27.45
CA LEU A 628 -24.52 3.07 27.20
C LEU A 628 -25.00 3.73 25.91
N ARG A 629 -25.18 5.06 25.97
CA ARG A 629 -25.28 5.94 24.80
C ARG A 629 -24.08 6.86 24.80
N ILE A 630 -23.30 6.77 23.74
CA ILE A 630 -22.06 7.53 23.53
C ILE A 630 -22.29 8.45 22.36
N GLU A 631 -22.04 9.74 22.58
CA GLU A 631 -22.14 10.77 21.56
C GLU A 631 -20.81 11.51 21.48
N LEU A 632 -20.25 11.59 20.28
CA LEU A 632 -19.10 12.43 20.01
C LEU A 632 -19.51 13.89 20.18
N LYS A 633 -18.78 14.64 21.00
CA LYS A 633 -19.04 16.06 21.26
C LYS A 633 -18.16 16.94 20.37
N ALA A 634 -16.84 16.73 20.41
CA ALA A 634 -15.90 17.57 19.67
C ALA A 634 -14.58 16.86 19.34
N LEU A 635 -13.96 17.33 18.26
CA LEU A 635 -12.54 17.15 17.97
C LEU A 635 -11.86 18.51 18.22
N SER A 636 -10.94 18.59 19.17
CA SER A 636 -10.26 19.85 19.51
C SER A 636 -8.78 19.75 19.17
N LEU A 637 -8.23 20.81 18.57
CA LEU A 637 -6.82 20.91 18.21
C LEU A 637 -6.19 22.08 18.96
N TYR A 638 -5.21 21.80 19.81
CA TYR A 638 -4.54 22.81 20.63
C TYR A 638 -3.17 23.12 20.04
N ALA A 639 -2.97 24.39 19.67
CA ALA A 639 -1.65 24.89 19.31
C ALA A 639 -0.74 24.83 20.55
N PRO A 640 0.54 24.47 20.39
CA PRO A 640 1.54 24.62 21.45
C PRO A 640 1.49 26.05 21.97
N VAL A 641 1.36 26.22 23.29
CA VAL A 641 1.52 27.54 23.92
C VAL A 641 2.92 28.02 23.55
N GLU A 642 3.00 29.14 22.85
CA GLU A 642 4.28 29.77 22.48
C GLU A 642 5.22 29.73 23.68
N SER A 643 6.36 29.04 23.53
CA SER A 643 7.45 29.16 24.47
C SER A 643 7.75 30.65 24.59
N VAL A 644 7.46 31.21 25.76
CA VAL A 644 7.78 32.57 26.16
C VAL A 644 9.15 32.92 25.56
N GLN A 645 9.16 33.95 24.70
CA GLN A 645 10.37 34.58 24.20
C GLN A 645 11.30 34.86 25.39
N SER A 646 12.30 34.01 25.60
CA SER A 646 13.43 34.37 26.45
C SER A 646 14.34 35.26 25.62
N THR A 647 14.06 36.56 25.69
CA THR A 647 14.90 37.71 25.31
C THR A 647 15.35 37.83 23.84
N PRO A 648 15.18 39.02 23.23
CA PRO A 648 15.73 39.30 21.91
C PRO A 648 17.25 39.45 22.03
N THR A 649 18.02 38.54 21.42
CA THR A 649 19.39 38.87 21.07
C THR A 649 19.32 39.60 19.73
N THR A 650 19.46 40.92 19.83
CA THR A 650 19.60 41.86 18.73
C THR A 650 20.68 41.40 17.75
N ASP A 651 20.31 41.17 16.51
CA ASP A 651 21.15 41.57 15.38
C ASP A 651 20.28 42.39 14.42
N HIS A 652 20.45 43.70 14.53
CA HIS A 652 19.75 44.70 13.73
C HIS A 652 20.40 44.78 12.33
N GLY A 653 19.74 44.19 11.35
CA GLY A 653 19.81 44.64 9.96
C GLY A 653 18.48 45.30 9.60
N ILE A 654 18.41 46.62 9.68
CA ILE A 654 17.23 47.40 9.30
C ILE A 654 17.19 47.50 7.77
N THR A 655 16.16 46.94 7.15
CA THR A 655 15.70 47.38 5.81
C THR A 655 14.18 47.59 5.86
N PRO A 656 13.69 48.82 5.60
CA PRO A 656 12.27 49.14 5.64
C PRO A 656 11.61 48.87 4.27
N LEU A 657 10.30 48.59 4.29
CA LEU A 657 9.38 48.28 3.16
C LEU A 657 9.44 46.84 2.61
N SER A 658 8.48 45.99 2.98
CA SER A 658 7.22 45.80 2.22
C SER A 658 6.37 44.66 2.80
N ASP A 659 5.17 45.01 3.25
CA ASP A 659 4.07 44.09 3.58
C ASP A 659 3.60 43.36 2.31
N ILE A 660 4.06 42.14 2.04
CA ILE A 660 3.43 41.21 1.08
C ILE A 660 3.45 39.78 1.65
N SER A 661 2.26 39.15 1.66
CA SER A 661 1.84 37.84 2.17
C SER A 661 2.91 36.79 2.53
N LYS A 662 3.07 36.53 3.84
CA LYS A 662 3.65 35.26 4.34
C LYS A 662 2.71 34.11 3.98
N ALA A 663 3.21 33.08 3.28
CA ALA A 663 2.48 31.83 3.09
C ALA A 663 2.05 31.25 4.47
N PRO A 664 0.84 30.68 4.60
CA PRO A 664 0.38 30.15 5.88
C PRO A 664 1.30 29.01 6.33
N SER A 665 1.98 29.19 7.46
CA SER A 665 2.78 28.14 8.08
C SER A 665 1.85 27.01 8.52
N ILE A 666 2.18 25.76 8.17
CA ILE A 666 1.45 24.59 8.68
C ILE A 666 1.75 24.49 10.18
N HIS A 667 0.73 24.71 11.00
CA HIS A 667 0.87 24.68 12.45
C HIS A 667 0.85 23.24 12.96
N ASN A 668 1.65 22.98 13.99
CA ASN A 668 1.62 21.73 14.73
C ASN A 668 0.58 21.83 15.84
N TYR A 669 -0.22 20.79 16.03
CA TYR A 669 -1.27 20.73 17.04
C TYR A 669 -1.15 19.45 17.87
N THR A 670 -1.67 19.52 19.09
CA THR A 670 -2.07 18.32 19.83
C THR A 670 -3.57 18.12 19.67
N ALA A 671 -4.00 16.87 19.47
CA ALA A 671 -5.39 16.55 19.21
C ALA A 671 -6.06 15.88 20.41
N SER A 672 -7.31 16.24 20.68
CA SER A 672 -8.18 15.54 21.61
C SER A 672 -9.56 15.29 21.01
N VAL A 673 -10.24 14.27 21.54
CA VAL A 673 -11.63 13.97 21.19
C VAL A 673 -12.44 13.86 22.47
N SER A 674 -13.57 14.58 22.52
CA SER A 674 -14.49 14.59 23.66
C SER A 674 -15.80 13.89 23.34
N PHE A 675 -16.37 13.25 24.35
CA PHE A 675 -17.57 12.44 24.27
C PHE A 675 -18.48 12.72 25.46
N THR A 676 -19.79 12.64 25.22
CA THR A 676 -20.79 12.53 26.27
C THR A 676 -21.19 11.06 26.41
N VAL A 677 -21.02 10.49 27.60
CA VAL A 677 -21.41 9.11 27.92
C VAL A 677 -22.58 9.15 28.90
N THR A 678 -23.72 8.65 28.45
CA THR A 678 -24.95 8.53 29.26
C THR A 678 -25.26 7.05 29.51
N ARG A 679 -25.71 6.73 30.71
CA ARG A 679 -26.16 5.39 31.07
C ARG A 679 -27.69 5.37 31.09
N SER A 680 -28.32 4.30 30.64
CA SER A 680 -29.80 4.21 30.64
C SER A 680 -30.44 4.30 32.02
N ASP A 681 -29.68 4.06 33.09
CA ASP A 681 -30.12 4.14 34.47
C ASP A 681 -29.91 5.51 35.14
N SER A 682 -29.36 6.50 34.41
CA SER A 682 -29.12 7.86 34.90
C SER A 682 -29.22 8.90 33.79
N ASP A 683 -30.01 9.96 33.99
CA ASP A 683 -30.12 11.05 33.02
C ASP A 683 -28.90 11.99 32.99
N GLU A 684 -27.93 11.81 33.90
CA GLU A 684 -26.68 12.58 33.92
C GLU A 684 -25.65 12.01 32.92
N GLY A 685 -25.31 12.80 31.90
CA GLY A 685 -24.22 12.51 30.98
C GLY A 685 -22.87 12.93 31.54
N LYS A 686 -21.89 12.03 31.52
CA LYS A 686 -20.51 12.32 31.92
C LYS A 686 -19.66 12.63 30.68
N GLU A 687 -18.92 13.72 30.73
CA GLU A 687 -17.97 14.09 29.69
C GLU A 687 -16.64 13.34 29.87
N HIS A 688 -16.13 12.79 28.77
CA HIS A 688 -14.84 12.11 28.69
C HIS A 688 -14.04 12.69 27.53
N THR A 689 -12.80 13.11 27.79
CA THR A 689 -11.90 13.66 26.76
C THR A 689 -10.63 12.84 26.71
N TYR A 690 -10.24 12.41 25.51
CA TYR A 690 -9.04 11.60 25.27
C TYR A 690 -8.04 12.34 24.39
N LEU A 691 -6.78 12.35 24.82
CA LEU A 691 -5.70 12.88 23.99
C LEU A 691 -5.27 11.85 22.95
N LEU A 692 -5.19 12.25 21.68
CA LEU A 692 -4.69 11.41 20.60
C LEU A 692 -3.17 11.51 20.50
N ALA A 693 -2.48 11.25 21.62
CA ALA A 693 -1.07 11.58 21.81
C ALA A 693 -0.09 10.51 21.31
N LYS A 694 -0.54 9.26 21.10
CA LYS A 694 0.34 8.14 20.69
C LYS A 694 0.01 7.66 19.27
N ASP A 695 1.06 7.41 18.50
CA ASP A 695 0.93 6.86 17.15
C ASP A 695 0.72 5.34 17.20
N ILE A 696 -0.53 4.90 17.32
CA ILE A 696 -0.91 3.47 17.39
C ILE A 696 -1.53 2.98 16.08
N ASN A 697 -1.51 1.66 15.88
CA ASN A 697 -2.13 0.99 14.74
C ASN A 697 -3.33 0.15 15.18
N PHE A 698 -4.33 0.10 14.31
CA PHE A 698 -5.45 -0.82 14.41
C PHE A 698 -5.30 -1.91 13.36
N LEU A 699 -5.60 -3.15 13.72
CA LEU A 699 -5.53 -4.30 12.83
C LEU A 699 -6.93 -4.91 12.68
N THR A 700 -7.41 -5.08 11.46
CA THR A 700 -8.62 -5.88 11.21
C THR A 700 -8.35 -7.34 11.58
N ALA A 701 -9.17 -7.92 12.46
CA ALA A 701 -9.10 -9.35 12.76
C ALA A 701 -9.42 -10.18 11.51
N HIS A 702 -8.61 -11.21 11.26
CA HIS A 702 -8.76 -12.08 10.11
C HIS A 702 -10.09 -12.85 10.16
N PRO A 703 -10.87 -12.90 9.06
CA PRO A 703 -12.12 -13.64 9.04
C PRO A 703 -11.94 -15.13 9.32
N CYS A 704 -12.98 -15.78 9.82
CA CYS A 704 -12.99 -17.23 9.99
C CYS A 704 -14.39 -17.79 9.71
N VAL A 705 -14.46 -19.05 9.29
CA VAL A 705 -15.72 -19.76 9.03
C VAL A 705 -15.88 -20.89 10.04
N PRO A 706 -17.03 -21.01 10.73
CA PRO A 706 -17.25 -22.10 11.67
C PRO A 706 -17.14 -23.48 11.00
N SER A 707 -16.60 -24.45 11.73
CA SER A 707 -16.52 -25.83 11.25
C SER A 707 -17.91 -26.40 10.95
N GLN A 708 -18.04 -27.01 9.77
CA GLN A 708 -19.25 -27.73 9.35
C GLN A 708 -19.26 -29.20 9.83
N HIS A 709 -18.13 -29.70 10.35
CA HIS A 709 -17.91 -31.13 10.61
C HIS A 709 -18.19 -31.56 12.04
N VAL A 710 -18.36 -30.61 12.98
CA VAL A 710 -18.33 -30.91 14.41
C VAL A 710 -19.53 -30.31 15.12
N LYS A 711 -20.20 -31.11 15.96
CA LYS A 711 -21.14 -30.61 16.97
C LYS A 711 -20.47 -30.58 18.33
N ILE A 712 -20.36 -29.39 18.92
CA ILE A 712 -19.79 -29.20 20.26
C ILE A 712 -20.92 -29.23 21.30
N LEU A 713 -20.89 -30.21 22.21
CA LEU A 713 -21.82 -30.32 23.33
C LEU A 713 -21.20 -29.72 24.59
N LYS A 714 -21.88 -28.74 25.20
CA LYS A 714 -21.50 -28.13 26.49
C LYS A 714 -22.43 -28.60 27.61
N SER A 715 -21.89 -28.76 28.82
CA SER A 715 -22.69 -28.98 30.03
C SER A 715 -23.21 -27.63 30.57
N PRO A 716 -24.43 -27.55 31.12
CA PRO A 716 -24.91 -26.37 31.85
C PRO A 716 -24.01 -25.94 33.02
N SER A 717 -23.17 -26.85 33.53
CA SER A 717 -22.31 -26.66 34.70
C SER A 717 -20.82 -26.46 34.38
N SER A 718 -20.38 -26.53 33.12
CA SER A 718 -18.96 -26.37 32.75
C SER A 718 -18.75 -25.62 31.42
N PRO A 719 -17.86 -24.61 31.39
CA PRO A 719 -17.54 -23.87 30.16
C PRO A 719 -16.64 -24.64 29.18
N THR A 720 -16.01 -25.74 29.63
CA THR A 720 -15.11 -26.59 28.84
C THR A 720 -15.86 -27.58 27.95
N ILE A 721 -15.26 -27.94 26.82
CA ILE A 721 -15.81 -28.94 25.89
C ILE A 721 -15.64 -30.34 26.51
N GLN A 722 -16.74 -31.05 26.78
CA GLN A 722 -16.66 -32.41 27.34
C GLN A 722 -16.72 -33.49 26.26
N HIS A 723 -17.50 -33.27 25.20
CA HIS A 723 -17.68 -34.22 24.10
C HIS A 723 -17.71 -33.48 22.76
N VAL A 724 -16.99 -34.06 21.79
CA VAL A 724 -16.97 -33.65 20.39
C VAL A 724 -17.74 -34.71 19.60
N ASP A 725 -18.89 -34.36 19.03
CA ASP A 725 -19.67 -35.28 18.19
C ASP A 725 -19.31 -35.06 16.72
N LEU A 726 -18.73 -36.11 16.12
CA LEU A 726 -18.25 -36.16 14.73
C LEU A 726 -19.24 -36.84 13.78
N SER A 727 -20.41 -37.26 14.27
CA SER A 727 -21.22 -38.27 13.57
C SER A 727 -21.85 -37.81 12.26
N GLY A 728 -21.90 -36.52 11.90
CA GLY A 728 -22.15 -36.02 10.54
C GLY A 728 -23.43 -36.48 9.79
N HIS A 729 -24.27 -37.37 10.35
CA HIS A 729 -25.36 -38.00 9.62
C HIS A 729 -26.61 -37.12 9.66
N HIS A 730 -27.04 -36.66 8.48
CA HIS A 730 -28.40 -36.23 8.23
C HIS A 730 -29.35 -37.42 8.41
N GLY A 731 -29.90 -37.58 9.62
CA GLY A 731 -30.95 -38.55 9.90
C GLY A 731 -32.20 -38.24 9.06
N VAL A 732 -32.67 -39.27 8.36
CA VAL A 732 -33.90 -39.32 7.56
C VAL A 732 -35.10 -38.72 8.33
N ALA A 733 -35.91 -37.98 7.58
CA ALA A 733 -37.18 -37.32 7.93
C ALA A 733 -37.85 -37.74 9.26
N GLY A 734 -38.01 -36.78 10.19
CA GLY A 734 -39.06 -36.91 11.22
C GLY A 734 -38.88 -36.18 12.56
N SER A 735 -37.69 -35.69 12.94
CA SER A 735 -37.50 -35.10 14.28
C SER A 735 -37.28 -33.59 14.23
N LYS A 736 -38.23 -32.83 14.79
CA LYS A 736 -38.14 -31.38 14.96
C LYS A 736 -37.05 -31.05 15.99
N THR A 737 -36.15 -30.14 15.59
CA THR A 737 -35.12 -29.43 16.39
C THR A 737 -33.98 -30.28 16.99
N ALA A 738 -32.88 -30.44 16.24
CA ALA A 738 -31.60 -30.92 16.78
C ALA A 738 -30.44 -30.07 16.21
N SER A 739 -29.70 -29.44 17.11
CA SER A 739 -28.90 -28.23 16.87
C SER A 739 -27.45 -28.50 16.42
N THR A 740 -26.97 -27.68 15.49
CA THR A 740 -25.58 -27.58 15.01
C THR A 740 -24.75 -26.66 15.93
N VAL A 741 -23.46 -27.01 16.10
CA VAL A 741 -22.33 -26.29 16.74
C VAL A 741 -22.65 -25.36 17.94
N GLY A 742 -22.32 -25.79 19.16
CA GLY A 742 -22.06 -24.89 20.29
C GLY A 742 -23.23 -23.95 20.66
N MET A 743 -24.37 -24.50 21.05
CA MET A 743 -25.51 -23.69 21.51
C MET A 743 -25.15 -22.87 22.75
N TYR A 744 -25.23 -21.54 22.65
CA TYR A 744 -25.42 -20.67 23.81
C TYR A 744 -26.92 -20.37 23.99
N ARG A 745 -27.44 -20.48 25.22
CA ARG A 745 -28.74 -19.89 25.59
C ARG A 745 -28.52 -18.40 25.85
N LEU A 746 -28.73 -17.56 24.84
CA LEU A 746 -28.94 -16.13 25.04
C LEU A 746 -30.45 -15.89 25.12
N ILE A 747 -30.90 -15.28 26.22
CA ILE A 747 -32.21 -14.66 26.33
C ILE A 747 -31.95 -13.16 26.14
N ASN A 748 -32.32 -12.61 24.98
CA ASN A 748 -32.42 -11.15 24.84
C ASN A 748 -33.55 -10.63 25.73
N LEU A 749 -33.52 -9.32 26.06
CA LEU A 749 -34.63 -8.61 26.72
C LEU A 749 -35.99 -8.82 26.00
N ASP A 750 -35.97 -9.16 24.70
CA ASP A 750 -37.14 -9.43 23.86
C ASP A 750 -37.47 -10.94 23.69
N GLY A 751 -36.80 -11.85 24.41
CA GLY A 751 -37.07 -13.30 24.34
C GLY A 751 -36.67 -14.02 23.04
N LYS A 752 -36.06 -13.32 22.05
CA LYS A 752 -35.54 -13.94 20.82
C LYS A 752 -34.18 -14.62 21.03
N LYS A 753 -34.07 -15.89 20.61
CA LYS A 753 -32.87 -16.74 20.69
C LYS A 753 -31.89 -16.42 19.55
N LEU A 754 -30.69 -15.95 19.86
CA LEU A 754 -29.58 -15.84 18.90
C LEU A 754 -28.44 -16.75 19.35
N THR A 755 -28.07 -17.72 18.50
CA THR A 755 -26.96 -18.66 18.70
C THR A 755 -25.90 -18.34 17.66
N GLU A 756 -24.68 -17.94 18.07
CA GLU A 756 -23.59 -17.69 17.12
C GLU A 756 -22.47 -18.75 17.24
N PRO A 757 -22.06 -19.38 16.13
CA PRO A 757 -21.03 -20.41 16.10
C PRO A 757 -19.61 -19.80 16.17
N GLY A 758 -18.66 -20.48 16.81
CA GLY A 758 -17.26 -20.05 16.90
C GLY A 758 -16.29 -21.20 17.18
N HIS A 759 -15.01 -21.01 16.83
CA HIS A 759 -13.98 -22.03 17.06
C HIS A 759 -13.62 -22.15 18.55
N PRO A 760 -13.16 -23.33 19.01
CA PRO A 760 -12.65 -23.48 20.36
C PRO A 760 -11.33 -22.74 20.59
N LEU A 761 -11.05 -22.42 21.84
CA LEU A 761 -9.84 -21.77 22.31
C LEU A 761 -9.18 -22.63 23.38
N HIS A 762 -7.92 -23.01 23.17
CA HIS A 762 -7.14 -23.79 24.12
C HIS A 762 -6.82 -23.00 25.40
N LYS A 763 -6.75 -23.66 26.56
CA LYS A 763 -6.43 -23.08 27.87
C LYS A 763 -5.10 -22.30 27.96
N TYR A 764 -4.18 -22.52 27.02
CA TYR A 764 -2.94 -21.74 26.86
C TYR A 764 -3.20 -20.23 26.65
N TYR A 765 -4.34 -19.90 26.03
CA TYR A 765 -4.76 -18.54 25.74
C TYR A 765 -5.59 -17.98 26.88
N THR A 766 -4.96 -17.18 27.74
CA THR A 766 -5.63 -16.46 28.83
C THR A 766 -6.04 -15.08 28.38
N TYR A 767 -7.31 -14.72 28.60
CA TYR A 767 -7.84 -13.41 28.28
C TYR A 767 -8.74 -12.89 29.40
N THR A 768 -8.89 -11.58 29.48
CA THR A 768 -9.88 -10.90 30.31
C THR A 768 -10.79 -10.06 29.42
N ALA A 769 -12.09 -10.07 29.68
CA ALA A 769 -13.06 -9.27 28.94
C ALA A 769 -13.62 -8.19 29.87
N LEU A 770 -13.53 -6.93 29.47
CA LEU A 770 -14.05 -5.79 30.20
C LEU A 770 -15.08 -5.06 29.34
N HIS A 771 -16.26 -4.81 29.89
CA HIS A 771 -17.21 -3.90 29.27
C HIS A 771 -16.60 -2.50 29.16
N LEU A 772 -16.93 -1.77 28.09
CA LEU A 772 -16.45 -0.40 27.92
C LEU A 772 -16.70 0.48 29.16
N SER A 773 -17.88 0.39 29.81
CA SER A 773 -18.17 1.17 31.03
C SER A 773 -17.17 0.91 32.17
N GLU A 774 -16.71 -0.33 32.33
CA GLU A 774 -15.76 -0.71 33.37
C GLU A 774 -14.36 -0.20 33.03
N LEU A 775 -13.99 -0.26 31.74
CA LEU A 775 -12.74 0.31 31.25
C LEU A 775 -12.68 1.83 31.50
N LEU A 776 -13.78 2.56 31.26
CA LEU A 776 -13.89 3.98 31.55
C LEU A 776 -13.74 4.30 33.05
N ALA A 777 -14.26 3.44 33.92
CA ALA A 777 -14.09 3.58 35.36
C ALA A 777 -12.65 3.28 35.82
N LYS A 778 -11.90 2.49 35.05
CA LYS A 778 -10.49 2.10 35.29
C LYS A 778 -9.52 2.81 34.36
N GLN A 779 -9.87 4.01 33.87
CA GLN A 779 -9.06 4.73 32.89
C GLN A 779 -7.61 4.97 33.33
N ASP A 780 -7.33 5.07 34.63
CA ASP A 780 -5.98 5.34 35.15
C ASP A 780 -5.11 4.08 35.27
N PHE A 781 -5.64 2.89 34.97
CA PHE A 781 -4.94 1.63 35.14
C PHE A 781 -4.01 1.35 33.96
N SER A 782 -2.82 0.81 34.24
CA SER A 782 -1.94 0.28 33.18
C SER A 782 -2.52 -1.00 32.58
N LEU A 783 -2.06 -1.37 31.39
CA LEU A 783 -2.48 -2.61 30.74
C LEU A 783 -2.17 -3.83 31.61
N GLU A 784 -0.99 -3.87 32.23
CA GLU A 784 -0.57 -4.94 33.15
C GLU A 784 -1.47 -5.00 34.38
N ALA A 785 -1.90 -3.85 34.92
CA ALA A 785 -2.82 -3.80 36.05
C ALA A 785 -4.20 -4.35 35.66
N LEU A 786 -4.72 -4.00 34.48
CA LEU A 786 -5.99 -4.54 33.97
C LEU A 786 -5.92 -6.06 33.73
N LEU A 787 -4.78 -6.54 33.24
CA LEU A 787 -4.52 -7.98 33.03
C LEU A 787 -4.25 -8.74 34.34
N GLY A 788 -3.77 -8.04 35.38
CA GLY A 788 -3.35 -8.60 36.68
C GLY A 788 -4.42 -8.56 37.78
N ASN A 789 -5.30 -7.56 37.81
CA ASN A 789 -6.35 -7.39 38.84
C ASN A 789 -7.56 -8.33 38.70
N TYR A 790 -7.33 -9.52 38.14
CA TYR A 790 -8.33 -10.55 37.90
C TYR A 790 -8.70 -11.28 39.19
N SER A 791 -9.30 -10.55 40.14
CA SER A 791 -9.83 -11.13 41.38
C SER A 791 -11.32 -11.44 41.24
N SER A 792 -11.62 -12.73 41.05
CA SER A 792 -12.85 -13.45 41.45
C SER A 792 -14.18 -13.29 40.65
N THR A 793 -14.51 -12.16 40.02
CA THR A 793 -15.88 -11.94 39.47
C THR A 793 -16.07 -12.35 38.01
N HIS A 794 -15.09 -12.20 37.12
CA HIS A 794 -15.20 -12.61 35.70
C HIS A 794 -14.24 -13.76 35.43
N ARG A 795 -14.68 -15.04 35.47
CA ARG A 795 -13.81 -16.20 35.22
C ARG A 795 -14.15 -16.92 33.90
N PRO A 796 -13.55 -16.59 32.73
CA PRO A 796 -13.76 -17.38 31.52
C PRO A 796 -12.84 -18.61 31.37
N SER A 797 -11.62 -18.59 31.94
CA SER A 797 -10.53 -19.47 31.48
C SER A 797 -9.79 -20.29 32.55
N LEU A 798 -10.41 -20.65 33.68
CA LEU A 798 -9.82 -21.70 34.53
C LEU A 798 -10.28 -23.08 34.08
N THR A 799 -9.42 -23.77 33.32
CA THR A 799 -9.09 -25.14 33.71
C THR A 799 -8.27 -25.05 35.01
N PRO A 800 -8.54 -25.87 36.03
CA PRO A 800 -8.05 -25.62 37.39
C PRO A 800 -6.53 -25.91 37.46
N ALA A 801 -5.65 -24.89 37.48
CA ALA A 801 -4.30 -24.97 38.10
C ALA A 801 -3.36 -23.74 38.01
N SER A 802 -3.55 -22.72 37.16
CA SER A 802 -2.48 -21.72 36.95
C SER A 802 -2.76 -20.33 37.55
N ASN A 803 -1.91 -19.88 38.47
CA ASN A 803 -1.84 -18.51 39.01
C ASN A 803 -1.27 -17.48 38.00
N SER A 804 -1.52 -17.64 36.70
CA SER A 804 -0.96 -16.76 35.66
C SER A 804 -1.89 -15.60 35.29
N THR A 805 -1.32 -14.41 35.05
CA THR A 805 -2.04 -13.23 34.55
C THR A 805 -2.65 -13.46 33.15
N ALA A 806 -3.69 -12.70 32.81
CA ALA A 806 -4.24 -12.73 31.46
C ALA A 806 -3.22 -12.18 30.43
N LYS A 807 -3.16 -12.77 29.23
CA LYS A 807 -2.29 -12.30 28.15
C LYS A 807 -2.95 -11.24 27.27
N VAL A 808 -4.28 -11.28 27.14
CA VAL A 808 -5.05 -10.41 26.23
C VAL A 808 -6.23 -9.75 26.96
N LEU A 809 -6.41 -8.45 26.72
CA LEU A 809 -7.57 -7.66 27.12
C LEU A 809 -8.56 -7.57 25.94
N VAL A 810 -9.79 -8.00 26.17
CA VAL A 810 -10.91 -7.85 25.24
C VAL A 810 -11.80 -6.71 25.77
N VAL A 811 -11.91 -5.63 24.99
CA VAL A 811 -12.83 -4.53 25.25
C VAL A 811 -14.17 -4.88 24.59
N ASP A 812 -15.17 -5.18 25.41
CA ASP A 812 -16.53 -5.50 24.96
C ASP A 812 -17.30 -4.21 24.65
N CYS A 813 -17.49 -3.97 23.36
CA CYS A 813 -18.29 -2.89 22.78
C CYS A 813 -19.56 -3.44 22.09
N ILE A 814 -20.10 -4.57 22.56
CA ILE A 814 -21.28 -5.22 21.99
C ILE A 814 -22.40 -5.34 23.03
N THR A 815 -22.07 -5.76 24.25
CA THR A 815 -23.07 -5.90 25.33
C THR A 815 -23.57 -4.53 25.77
N GLY A 816 -24.88 -4.35 25.96
CA GLY A 816 -25.40 -3.10 26.52
C GLY A 816 -25.33 -1.90 25.55
N PHE A 817 -25.29 -2.13 24.24
CA PHE A 817 -25.43 -1.07 23.23
C PHE A 817 -26.70 -1.28 22.41
N GLN A 818 -27.29 -0.20 21.89
CA GLN A 818 -28.45 -0.32 21.01
C GLN A 818 -28.05 -1.11 19.76
N PRO A 819 -28.77 -2.20 19.43
CA PRO A 819 -28.46 -2.97 18.23
C PRO A 819 -28.67 -2.09 17.00
N LEU A 820 -27.67 -2.05 16.13
CA LEU A 820 -27.81 -1.43 14.82
C LEU A 820 -28.90 -2.19 14.02
N PRO A 821 -29.69 -1.52 13.17
CA PRO A 821 -30.72 -2.17 12.36
C PRO A 821 -30.15 -3.38 11.61
N GLN A 822 -30.84 -4.52 11.72
CA GLN A 822 -30.41 -5.78 11.15
C GLN A 822 -30.66 -5.79 9.63
N GLU A 823 -29.85 -5.05 8.86
CA GLU A 823 -29.90 -5.10 7.40
C GLU A 823 -29.06 -6.28 6.87
N HIS A 824 -29.78 -7.40 6.63
CA HIS A 824 -29.50 -8.58 5.79
C HIS A 824 -28.07 -8.83 5.29
N GLU A 825 -27.52 -10.00 5.60
CA GLU A 825 -26.37 -10.68 4.97
C GLU A 825 -25.00 -9.95 4.94
N ILE A 826 -24.01 -10.70 5.40
CA ILE A 826 -22.61 -10.30 5.55
C ILE A 826 -21.95 -10.53 4.19
N PRO A 827 -21.25 -9.55 3.60
CA PRO A 827 -20.32 -9.88 2.54
C PRO A 827 -19.22 -10.74 3.20
N LEU A 828 -19.19 -12.04 2.87
CA LEU A 828 -17.94 -12.77 2.91
C LEU A 828 -16.93 -11.99 2.05
N SER A 829 -15.63 -12.04 2.41
CA SER A 829 -14.56 -11.36 1.66
C SER A 829 -14.80 -11.52 0.16
N PRO A 830 -14.54 -10.51 -0.69
CA PRO A 830 -14.94 -10.53 -2.10
C PRO A 830 -14.34 -11.74 -2.84
N VAL A 831 -15.07 -12.86 -2.83
CA VAL A 831 -14.66 -14.12 -3.46
C VAL A 831 -14.68 -13.89 -4.96
N LEU A 832 -13.57 -14.23 -5.62
CA LEU A 832 -13.49 -14.29 -7.07
C LEU A 832 -14.40 -15.40 -7.55
N SER A 833 -15.59 -15.07 -8.04
CA SER A 833 -16.45 -16.03 -8.74
C SER A 833 -15.83 -16.35 -10.11
N ARG A 834 -14.93 -17.33 -10.17
CA ARG A 834 -14.51 -17.99 -11.42
C ARG A 834 -15.50 -19.11 -11.71
N THR A 835 -16.40 -18.90 -12.67
CA THR A 835 -17.20 -19.98 -13.23
C THR A 835 -16.29 -20.93 -14.00
N GLU A 836 -16.29 -22.21 -13.58
CA GLU A 836 -15.55 -23.30 -14.19
C GLU A 836 -15.86 -23.41 -15.70
N SER A 837 -14.82 -23.36 -16.52
CA SER A 837 -14.89 -23.86 -17.89
C SER A 837 -14.37 -25.30 -17.86
N ALA A 838 -15.27 -26.24 -17.60
CA ALA A 838 -15.03 -27.63 -17.95
C ALA A 838 -15.01 -27.71 -19.49
N ASN A 839 -13.88 -28.12 -20.06
CA ASN A 839 -13.85 -28.92 -21.28
C ASN A 839 -12.51 -29.64 -21.39
N SER A 840 -12.57 -30.91 -21.02
CA SER A 840 -11.70 -31.99 -21.46
C SER A 840 -11.60 -32.01 -22.99
N ALA A 841 -10.38 -31.87 -23.51
CA ALA A 841 -10.10 -32.15 -24.91
C ALA A 841 -9.81 -33.66 -25.06
N SER A 842 -10.84 -34.43 -25.41
CA SER A 842 -10.67 -35.70 -26.12
C SER A 842 -11.08 -35.49 -27.57
N PHE A 843 -10.11 -35.62 -28.48
CA PHE A 843 -10.33 -35.59 -29.93
C PHE A 843 -11.04 -36.87 -30.39
N SER A 844 -12.19 -36.75 -31.08
CA SER A 844 -12.51 -37.61 -32.23
C SER A 844 -13.70 -37.09 -33.07
N VAL A 845 -13.36 -36.62 -34.27
CA VAL A 845 -13.92 -36.90 -35.61
C VAL A 845 -15.43 -37.22 -35.81
N ASN A 846 -16.05 -36.35 -36.62
CA ASN A 846 -17.08 -36.53 -37.66
C ASN A 846 -18.60 -36.66 -37.39
N SER A 847 -19.27 -35.85 -38.22
CA SER A 847 -20.43 -36.13 -39.08
C SER A 847 -21.78 -35.54 -38.70
N ALA A 848 -22.24 -34.69 -39.61
CA ALA A 848 -23.56 -34.11 -39.71
C ALA A 848 -24.63 -35.16 -40.05
N ASN A 849 -25.79 -35.07 -39.39
CA ASN A 849 -27.10 -35.18 -40.06
C ASN A 849 -28.28 -34.79 -39.16
N ARG A 850 -29.01 -33.76 -39.64
CA ARG A 850 -30.48 -33.65 -39.80
C ARG A 850 -31.47 -34.24 -38.79
N VAL A 851 -32.33 -33.31 -38.33
CA VAL A 851 -33.82 -33.35 -38.20
C VAL A 851 -34.43 -33.87 -36.87
N GLY A 852 -35.09 -32.94 -36.16
CA GLY A 852 -36.53 -33.04 -35.87
C GLY A 852 -37.01 -33.43 -34.47
N VAL A 853 -37.57 -32.43 -33.78
CA VAL A 853 -38.81 -32.48 -32.96
C VAL A 853 -38.73 -32.70 -31.43
N ALA A 854 -39.47 -31.80 -30.76
CA ALA A 854 -40.09 -31.83 -29.42
C ALA A 854 -39.26 -31.44 -28.18
N SER A 855 -39.60 -30.26 -27.68
CA SER A 855 -39.40 -29.79 -26.30
C SER A 855 -40.00 -30.77 -25.28
N PRO A 856 -39.41 -30.84 -24.06
CA PRO A 856 -40.15 -30.28 -22.94
C PRO A 856 -39.31 -29.51 -21.92
N THR A 857 -39.95 -28.47 -21.38
CA THR A 857 -39.79 -27.90 -20.03
C THR A 857 -38.45 -27.23 -19.69
N GLU A 858 -38.37 -25.95 -20.05
CA GLU A 858 -37.57 -24.96 -19.34
C GLU A 858 -38.11 -24.80 -17.90
N GLY A 859 -37.26 -25.10 -16.92
CA GLY A 859 -37.58 -24.87 -15.51
C GLY A 859 -36.47 -25.36 -14.61
N GLY A 860 -35.39 -24.58 -14.47
CA GLY A 860 -34.39 -24.90 -13.44
C GLY A 860 -33.09 -24.11 -13.49
N ARG A 861 -32.61 -23.71 -14.68
CA ARG A 861 -31.28 -23.07 -14.79
C ARG A 861 -31.30 -21.54 -14.75
N GLY A 862 -32.35 -20.91 -15.29
CA GLY A 862 -32.46 -19.43 -15.33
C GLY A 862 -32.81 -18.74 -14.01
N ALA A 863 -33.21 -19.49 -12.97
CA ALA A 863 -33.51 -18.95 -11.64
C ALA A 863 -32.25 -18.89 -10.75
N PHE A 864 -31.36 -19.87 -10.86
CA PHE A 864 -30.12 -19.94 -10.09
C PHE A 864 -29.10 -18.89 -10.57
N GLU A 865 -29.00 -18.70 -11.89
CA GLU A 865 -28.09 -17.71 -12.49
C GLU A 865 -28.55 -16.27 -12.24
N ARG A 866 -29.87 -16.00 -12.32
CA ARG A 866 -30.45 -14.69 -11.92
C ARG A 866 -30.36 -14.43 -10.42
N ALA A 867 -30.48 -15.45 -9.57
CA ALA A 867 -30.29 -15.32 -8.12
C ALA A 867 -28.82 -15.02 -7.78
N PHE A 868 -27.86 -15.62 -8.48
CA PHE A 868 -26.42 -15.42 -8.25
C PHE A 868 -25.94 -14.05 -8.76
N GLU A 869 -26.43 -13.60 -9.92
CA GLU A 869 -26.13 -12.26 -10.43
C GLU A 869 -26.82 -11.15 -9.59
N SER A 870 -28.03 -11.43 -9.07
CA SER A 870 -28.71 -10.56 -8.11
C SER A 870 -27.98 -10.52 -6.77
N ALA A 871 -27.41 -11.63 -6.29
CA ALA A 871 -26.62 -11.71 -5.05
C ALA A 871 -25.28 -10.96 -5.19
N SER A 872 -24.58 -11.09 -6.32
CA SER A 872 -23.35 -10.34 -6.58
C SER A 872 -23.60 -8.83 -6.69
N LYS A 873 -24.72 -8.41 -7.29
CA LYS A 873 -25.16 -7.00 -7.33
C LYS A 873 -25.64 -6.50 -5.97
N LYS A 874 -26.32 -7.32 -5.16
CA LYS A 874 -26.73 -6.99 -3.78
C LYS A 874 -25.54 -6.83 -2.85
N MET A 875 -24.64 -7.81 -2.81
CA MET A 875 -23.45 -7.85 -1.95
C MET A 875 -22.53 -6.63 -2.18
N HIS A 876 -22.43 -6.14 -3.43
CA HIS A 876 -21.64 -4.95 -3.77
C HIS A 876 -22.35 -3.62 -3.56
N SER A 877 -23.67 -3.60 -3.67
CA SER A 877 -24.46 -2.43 -3.27
C SER A 877 -24.50 -2.23 -1.76
N GLU A 878 -24.38 -3.31 -0.99
CA GLU A 878 -24.51 -3.31 0.47
C GLU A 878 -23.22 -2.87 1.19
N THR A 879 -22.02 -3.21 0.70
CA THR A 879 -20.76 -2.63 1.20
C THR A 879 -20.70 -1.11 0.94
N ARG A 880 -21.37 -0.62 -0.11
CA ARG A 880 -21.40 0.81 -0.50
C ARG A 880 -22.50 1.63 0.19
N ARG A 881 -23.52 1.00 0.78
CA ARG A 881 -24.68 1.69 1.39
C ARG A 881 -24.71 1.70 2.92
N ARG A 882 -23.93 0.86 3.60
CA ARG A 882 -24.01 0.75 5.07
C ARG A 882 -23.13 1.78 5.78
N GLN A 883 -23.76 2.56 6.66
CA GLN A 883 -23.09 3.41 7.65
C GLN A 883 -22.44 2.51 8.72
N PHE A 884 -21.38 1.77 8.37
CA PHE A 884 -20.52 1.16 9.37
C PHE A 884 -19.71 2.25 10.05
N GLY A 885 -19.80 2.28 11.38
CA GLY A 885 -19.14 3.23 12.26
C GLY A 885 -20.02 3.63 13.44
N SER A 886 -19.42 3.92 14.58
CA SER A 886 -20.12 4.38 15.78
C SER A 886 -19.20 5.22 16.65
N ASP A 887 -19.77 6.20 17.35
CA ASP A 887 -19.04 7.04 18.31
C ASP A 887 -18.43 6.21 19.45
N MET A 888 -19.06 5.08 19.78
CA MET A 888 -18.51 4.08 20.69
C MET A 888 -17.18 3.50 20.18
N GLU A 889 -17.10 3.13 18.92
CA GLU A 889 -15.87 2.60 18.33
C GLU A 889 -14.80 3.69 18.24
N ILE A 890 -15.17 4.93 17.88
CA ILE A 890 -14.26 6.10 17.96
C ILE A 890 -13.72 6.24 19.38
N LEU A 891 -14.58 6.19 20.41
CA LEU A 891 -14.18 6.32 21.80
C LEU A 891 -13.18 5.22 22.20
N ALA A 892 -13.48 3.95 21.88
CA ALA A 892 -12.57 2.84 22.20
C ALA A 892 -11.21 2.98 21.51
N ARG A 893 -11.19 3.43 20.25
CA ARG A 893 -9.96 3.74 19.51
C ARG A 893 -9.21 4.94 20.09
N ALA A 894 -9.92 6.01 20.48
CA ALA A 894 -9.33 7.18 21.12
C ALA A 894 -8.70 6.85 22.47
N PHE A 895 -9.36 6.01 23.28
CA PHE A 895 -8.81 5.47 24.53
C PHE A 895 -7.49 4.73 24.28
N CYS A 896 -7.45 3.84 23.28
CA CYS A 896 -6.22 3.13 22.92
C CYS A 896 -5.12 4.09 22.45
N ALA A 897 -5.47 5.14 21.69
CA ALA A 897 -4.52 6.14 21.20
C ALA A 897 -3.97 7.03 22.32
N GLU A 898 -4.73 7.29 23.39
CA GLU A 898 -4.22 7.94 24.59
C GLU A 898 -3.25 7.04 25.35
N LYS A 899 -3.61 5.76 25.50
CA LYS A 899 -2.80 4.78 26.26
C LYS A 899 -1.58 4.25 25.49
N GLY A 900 -1.54 4.40 24.17
CA GLY A 900 -0.49 3.85 23.32
C GLY A 900 -0.64 2.36 23.08
N TRP A 901 -1.88 1.85 23.00
CA TRP A 901 -2.16 0.42 22.78
C TRP A 901 -2.48 0.14 21.31
N ASN A 902 -1.60 -0.58 20.61
CA ASN A 902 -1.97 -1.20 19.34
C ASN A 902 -3.09 -2.23 19.59
N ALA A 903 -4.14 -2.22 18.75
CA ALA A 903 -5.35 -3.00 19.03
C ALA A 903 -5.94 -3.70 17.81
N LEU A 904 -6.39 -4.94 18.01
CA LEU A 904 -7.12 -5.72 17.01
C LEU A 904 -8.60 -5.33 17.01
N ILE A 905 -9.18 -5.00 15.86
CA ILE A 905 -10.61 -4.75 15.71
C ILE A 905 -11.27 -6.05 15.27
N SER A 906 -12.06 -6.63 16.17
CA SER A 906 -12.78 -7.88 15.92
C SER A 906 -14.27 -7.58 15.78
N ARG A 907 -14.81 -7.70 14.57
CA ARG A 907 -16.24 -7.50 14.32
C ARG A 907 -17.03 -8.78 14.47
N ARG A 908 -18.16 -8.72 15.17
CA ARG A 908 -19.08 -9.85 15.32
C ARG A 908 -19.53 -10.32 13.95
N ARG A 909 -19.76 -11.63 13.82
CA ARG A 909 -20.16 -12.32 12.56
C ARG A 909 -19.16 -12.33 11.40
N ARG A 910 -18.06 -11.57 11.42
CA ARG A 910 -16.95 -11.74 10.46
C ARG A 910 -15.91 -12.75 10.94
N GLY A 911 -15.63 -12.72 12.24
CA GLY A 911 -14.71 -13.65 12.89
C GLY A 911 -15.13 -13.93 14.33
N CYS A 912 -14.71 -15.09 14.84
CA CYS A 912 -14.96 -15.47 16.22
C CYS A 912 -13.87 -14.91 17.15
N LEU A 913 -14.22 -14.74 18.43
CA LEU A 913 -13.30 -14.21 19.43
C LEU A 913 -12.07 -15.11 19.66
N ALA A 914 -12.21 -16.44 19.49
CA ALA A 914 -11.10 -17.38 19.64
C ALA A 914 -9.98 -17.11 18.62
N CYS A 915 -10.35 -16.94 17.35
CA CYS A 915 -9.40 -16.64 16.28
C CYS A 915 -8.75 -15.26 16.48
N ALA A 916 -9.53 -14.26 16.91
CA ALA A 916 -9.00 -12.94 17.26
C ALA A 916 -7.96 -13.00 18.41
N ILE A 917 -8.19 -13.80 19.45
CA ILE A 917 -7.23 -13.99 20.55
C ILE A 917 -5.94 -14.66 20.07
N ARG A 918 -6.06 -15.67 19.19
CA ARG A 918 -4.88 -16.33 18.58
C ARG A 918 -4.09 -15.40 17.67
N GLU A 919 -4.79 -14.56 16.90
CA GLU A 919 -4.18 -13.55 16.04
C GLU A 919 -3.42 -12.49 16.84
N ALA A 920 -4.01 -12.01 17.93
CA ALA A 920 -3.32 -11.11 18.87
C ALA A 920 -2.02 -11.76 19.38
N GLY A 921 -2.03 -13.07 19.64
CA GLY A 921 -0.83 -13.86 19.94
C GLY A 921 0.20 -13.90 18.80
N ALA A 922 -0.22 -14.13 17.54
CA ALA A 922 0.68 -14.04 16.39
C ALA A 922 1.37 -12.67 16.30
N MET A 923 0.59 -11.59 16.46
CA MET A 923 1.04 -10.20 16.42
C MET A 923 1.90 -9.79 17.60
N GLY A 924 1.74 -10.46 18.76
CA GLY A 924 2.28 -9.98 20.03
C GLY A 924 1.51 -8.78 20.61
N TRP A 925 0.30 -8.52 20.12
CA TRP A 925 -0.57 -7.46 20.62
C TRP A 925 -1.45 -7.97 21.75
N LYS A 926 -1.83 -7.09 22.68
CA LYS A 926 -2.51 -7.47 23.93
C LYS A 926 -3.93 -6.91 24.06
N VAL A 927 -4.41 -6.14 23.08
CA VAL A 927 -5.72 -5.48 23.14
C VAL A 927 -6.55 -5.86 21.93
N ILE A 928 -7.81 -6.25 22.18
CA ILE A 928 -8.83 -6.53 21.15
C ILE A 928 -10.03 -5.63 21.45
N ILE A 929 -10.47 -4.84 20.49
CA ILE A 929 -11.73 -4.11 20.53
C ILE A 929 -12.77 -4.96 19.80
N ARG A 930 -13.78 -5.43 20.54
CA ARG A 930 -14.82 -6.32 20.03
C ARG A 930 -16.07 -5.50 19.73
N VAL A 931 -16.43 -5.37 18.45
CA VAL A 931 -17.50 -4.51 17.94
C VAL A 931 -18.58 -5.32 17.21
N ASP A 932 -19.80 -4.78 17.09
CA ASP A 932 -20.96 -5.48 16.49
C ASP A 932 -20.90 -5.59 14.96
#